data_AF-A0A7X0H9M5-F1
#
_entry.id   AF-A0A7X0H9M5-F1
#
_cell.length_a   1.000
_cell.length_b   1.000
_cell.length_c   1.000
_cell.angle_alpha   90.00
_cell.angle_beta   90.00
_cell.angle_gamma   90.00
#
_symmetry.space_group_name_H-M   'P 1'
#
loop_
_entity.id
_entity.type
_entity.pdbx_description
1 polymer ?
#
loop_
_entity_poly.entity_id
_entity_poly.type
_entity_poly.pdbx_seq_one_letter_code
_entity_poly.pdbx_strand_id
1 'polypeptide(L)'
;MTAELVRGQNHPLPQARLEIRISAGQPVVAGATLGDEHGTVRGVEWVAHPGTPHLPGLEVSRQAAADHRLAVDLGALPEATHRVHVLLALPVATGFPTRFGAVAAPFAAVTALDGAEIATFTLTGLDAESAVVALELYRRGDAWKVRAVGQGYAGGLAELLADQGLAQAHELTAVIQDAVGRGLARSVVAPPPRTAAEGDGVRHRTHPARQDAVRHPAADLTGGPAGHSDGGTTVNPTAGTTGAPPGSAAPAAPSAASAGASDRQPAAGTVPPAVTPAQPPPSSGPVDYSHPRRKKAAAPPPPPPAPPAQSRPAPPSQSPPGPAGQPPRPVAGDAAGWSMDERLYNQVWGMFEDLARSAAAYRSAVDFAESRMEQELDKVLSDPRSRIGGTGDLARESARTKRDRLVEQARAVLDRDLAQLIAESDVVEPALPPSFARWDNPAWHAYRVPMEMPMALRIGDLHLPERPDLHIPLLVRLPLERGLWIDSGRTGSEAAMTMDTDQLRRQSMDTAVAHAARLLGAYPAGEFTVHVIDPAGSASAALAPLVKSGVLASPPAAGAQGVATVLAGLTERVDLVQMAIRAGAADALPPHVDTAEQLLIVNDFPHGFDDRAVTQLRYLADEGPSVGVHLMMVADREDASGYGPVLDPLWRSLLRLTPVPDEHLADPWVGHAWTYEPLLAPPGSQVLWNVLSQVAAARRALGR
;
A
#
# COMPACT_ATOMS: atom_id res chain seq x y z
N MET A 1 -12.30 -28.96 4.04
CA MET A 1 -13.38 -28.84 5.04
C MET A 1 -12.89 -27.89 6.09
N THR A 2 -13.56 -26.77 6.27
CA THR A 2 -13.31 -25.78 7.32
C THR A 2 -13.56 -26.40 8.71
N ALA A 3 -12.74 -26.05 9.69
CA ALA A 3 -13.00 -26.38 11.09
C ALA A 3 -13.50 -25.16 11.87
N GLU A 4 -14.80 -25.13 12.18
CA GLU A 4 -15.32 -24.22 13.21
C GLU A 4 -14.72 -24.61 14.57
N LEU A 5 -14.10 -23.64 15.25
CA LEU A 5 -13.40 -23.83 16.51
C LEU A 5 -14.18 -23.20 17.67
N VAL A 6 -14.34 -23.93 18.76
CA VAL A 6 -14.70 -23.34 20.06
C VAL A 6 -13.44 -22.99 20.87
N ARG A 7 -13.58 -22.11 21.87
CA ARG A 7 -12.47 -21.65 22.71
C ARG A 7 -11.68 -22.82 23.32
N GLY A 8 -10.37 -22.86 23.09
CA GLY A 8 -9.45 -23.93 23.50
C GLY A 8 -9.22 -25.03 22.45
N GLN A 9 -10.09 -25.15 21.44
CA GLN A 9 -9.95 -26.13 20.36
C GLN A 9 -8.76 -25.77 19.45
N ASN A 10 -8.12 -26.79 18.86
CA ASN A 10 -6.98 -26.62 17.95
C ASN A 10 -7.09 -27.51 16.70
N HIS A 11 -6.62 -26.99 15.56
CA HIS A 11 -6.66 -27.63 14.26
C HIS A 11 -5.26 -27.61 13.61
N PRO A 12 -4.83 -28.64 12.86
CA PRO A 12 -3.59 -28.58 12.09
C PRO A 12 -3.67 -27.51 11.00
N LEU A 13 -2.54 -26.92 10.64
CA LEU A 13 -2.41 -26.03 9.48
C LEU A 13 -1.79 -26.83 8.33
N PRO A 14 -2.49 -27.01 7.19
CA PRO A 14 -2.03 -27.85 6.08
C PRO A 14 -1.00 -27.16 5.18
N GLN A 15 -0.78 -25.85 5.35
CA GLN A 15 0.08 -25.01 4.53
C GLN A 15 0.95 -24.13 5.43
N ALA A 16 2.16 -23.77 4.96
CA ALA A 16 3.04 -22.84 5.66
C ALA A 16 2.63 -21.37 5.44
N ARG A 17 2.08 -21.05 4.27
CA ARG A 17 1.50 -19.75 3.96
C ARG A 17 0.00 -19.78 4.21
N LEU A 18 -0.50 -18.76 4.90
CA LEU A 18 -1.90 -18.62 5.26
C LEU A 18 -2.25 -17.15 5.46
N GLU A 19 -3.53 -16.88 5.58
CA GLU A 19 -4.05 -15.59 5.97
C GLU A 19 -4.97 -15.71 7.17
N ILE A 20 -5.08 -14.61 7.91
CA ILE A 20 -6.01 -14.47 9.02
C ILE A 20 -6.88 -13.25 8.73
N ARG A 21 -8.10 -13.54 8.28
CA ARG A 21 -9.15 -12.54 8.07
C ARG A 21 -9.87 -12.34 9.40
N ILE A 22 -10.16 -11.08 9.73
CA ILE A 22 -10.88 -10.72 10.95
C ILE A 22 -11.98 -9.75 10.57
N SER A 23 -13.19 -9.95 11.09
CA SER A 23 -14.33 -9.05 10.91
C SER A 23 -14.91 -8.68 12.27
N ALA A 24 -14.96 -7.39 12.58
CA ALA A 24 -15.52 -6.83 13.81
C ALA A 24 -16.56 -5.77 13.47
N GLY A 25 -17.68 -5.73 14.21
CA GLY A 25 -18.79 -4.81 13.93
C GLY A 25 -18.50 -3.32 14.18
N GLN A 26 -17.27 -2.98 14.58
CA GLN A 26 -16.73 -1.63 14.81
C GLN A 26 -15.21 -1.66 14.58
N PRO A 27 -14.54 -0.53 14.28
CA PRO A 27 -13.10 -0.52 14.06
C PRO A 27 -12.30 -1.01 15.27
N VAL A 28 -11.47 -2.03 15.03
CA VAL A 28 -10.52 -2.59 15.99
C VAL A 28 -9.09 -2.37 15.50
N VAL A 29 -8.13 -2.41 16.41
CA VAL A 29 -6.71 -2.55 16.12
C VAL A 29 -6.41 -4.04 16.01
N ALA A 30 -5.80 -4.47 14.89
CA ALA A 30 -5.26 -5.82 14.76
C ALA A 30 -3.72 -5.79 14.75
N GLY A 31 -3.12 -6.83 15.31
CA GLY A 31 -1.67 -7.04 15.32
C GLY A 31 -1.34 -8.49 15.67
N ALA A 32 -0.06 -8.83 15.75
CA ALA A 32 0.38 -10.15 16.18
C ALA A 32 1.75 -10.14 16.84
N THR A 33 1.99 -11.08 17.77
CA THR A 33 3.26 -11.20 18.49
C THR A 33 3.94 -12.54 18.21
N LEU A 34 5.24 -12.49 17.97
CA LEU A 34 6.12 -13.65 17.78
C LEU A 34 6.71 -14.06 19.12
N GLY A 35 6.39 -15.28 19.57
CA GLY A 35 6.78 -15.80 20.88
C GLY A 35 7.63 -17.07 20.80
N ASP A 36 8.43 -17.30 21.83
CA ASP A 36 9.18 -18.56 21.99
C ASP A 36 8.30 -19.74 22.44
N GLU A 37 8.91 -20.88 22.77
CA GLU A 37 8.19 -22.11 23.14
C GLU A 37 7.26 -21.93 24.34
N HIS A 38 7.57 -21.00 25.25
CA HIS A 38 6.75 -20.64 26.41
C HIS A 38 5.69 -19.58 26.07
N GLY A 39 5.81 -18.92 24.91
CA GLY A 39 4.98 -17.79 24.47
C GLY A 39 5.57 -16.43 24.82
N THR A 40 6.82 -16.37 25.31
CA THR A 40 7.49 -15.13 25.73
C THR A 40 7.84 -14.28 24.52
N VAL A 41 7.45 -13.00 24.55
CA VAL A 41 7.83 -12.00 23.54
C VAL A 41 9.13 -11.32 24.00
N ARG A 42 10.18 -11.40 23.17
CA ARG A 42 11.56 -11.06 23.59
C ARG A 42 11.89 -9.57 23.55
N GLY A 43 11.15 -8.80 22.77
CA GLY A 43 11.36 -7.37 22.56
C GLY A 43 10.25 -6.78 21.69
N VAL A 44 10.25 -5.46 21.52
CA VAL A 44 9.23 -4.75 20.73
C VAL A 44 9.32 -5.10 19.24
N GLU A 45 10.49 -5.51 18.77
CA GLU A 45 10.78 -5.98 17.41
C GLU A 45 10.19 -7.37 17.10
N TRP A 46 9.57 -8.03 18.08
CA TRP A 46 8.79 -9.27 17.91
C TRP A 46 7.28 -9.01 17.84
N VAL A 47 6.86 -7.75 17.67
CA VAL A 47 5.45 -7.34 17.62
C VAL A 47 5.14 -6.67 16.28
N ALA A 48 4.25 -7.27 15.48
CA ALA A 48 3.68 -6.65 14.29
C ALA A 48 2.41 -5.87 14.68
N HIS A 49 2.35 -4.58 14.35
CA HIS A 49 1.27 -3.66 14.73
C HIS A 49 1.15 -2.49 13.73
N PRO A 50 0.11 -1.64 13.76
CA PRO A 50 -0.08 -0.55 12.78
C PRO A 50 1.08 0.43 12.59
N GLY A 51 2.00 0.56 13.56
CA GLY A 51 3.21 1.37 13.44
C GLY A 51 4.45 0.59 12.96
N THR A 52 4.47 -0.72 13.13
CA THR A 52 5.49 -1.66 12.63
C THR A 52 4.77 -2.82 11.93
N PRO A 53 4.21 -2.60 10.72
CA PRO A 53 3.24 -3.52 10.12
C PRO A 53 3.85 -4.80 9.54
N HIS A 54 5.18 -4.84 9.33
CA HIS A 54 5.87 -5.96 8.69
C HIS A 54 6.95 -6.54 9.62
N LEU A 55 6.98 -7.85 9.75
CA LEU A 55 8.05 -8.66 10.33
C LEU A 55 8.40 -9.82 9.36
N PRO A 56 9.55 -10.49 9.50
CA PRO A 56 9.86 -11.67 8.68
C PRO A 56 8.77 -12.74 8.82
N GLY A 57 8.08 -13.04 7.72
CA GLY A 57 6.98 -14.01 7.68
C GLY A 57 5.63 -13.53 8.26
N LEU A 58 5.44 -12.24 8.54
CA LEU A 58 4.21 -11.71 9.14
C LEU A 58 3.91 -10.26 8.71
N GLU A 59 2.71 -10.00 8.19
CA GLU A 59 2.22 -8.66 7.84
C GLU A 59 0.84 -8.38 8.46
N VAL A 60 0.63 -7.14 8.94
CA VAL A 60 -0.63 -6.68 9.57
C VAL A 60 -1.04 -5.28 9.08
N SER A 61 -2.32 -4.95 9.26
CA SER A 61 -2.89 -3.65 8.84
C SER A 61 -2.22 -2.44 9.51
N ARG A 62 -2.06 -1.35 8.73
CA ARG A 62 -1.55 -0.02 9.15
C ARG A 62 -2.58 0.86 9.87
N GLN A 63 -3.82 0.40 10.03
CA GLN A 63 -4.92 1.20 10.57
C GLN A 63 -5.88 0.36 11.43
N ALA A 64 -6.69 1.03 12.25
CA ALA A 64 -7.85 0.40 12.87
C ALA A 64 -8.99 0.29 11.86
N ALA A 65 -9.61 -0.89 11.73
CA ALA A 65 -10.64 -1.16 10.72
C ALA A 65 -11.69 -2.14 11.26
N ALA A 66 -12.86 -2.18 10.62
CA ALA A 66 -13.86 -3.21 10.92
C ALA A 66 -13.35 -4.59 10.46
N ASP A 67 -12.79 -4.63 9.25
CA ASP A 67 -12.22 -5.83 8.64
C ASP A 67 -10.70 -5.72 8.51
N HIS A 68 -10.01 -6.82 8.78
CA HIS A 68 -8.55 -6.94 8.65
C HIS A 68 -8.16 -8.21 7.89
N ARG A 69 -6.97 -8.15 7.29
CA ARG A 69 -6.24 -9.27 6.71
C ARG A 69 -4.82 -9.22 7.28
N LEU A 70 -4.38 -10.33 7.85
CA LEU A 70 -2.99 -10.54 8.28
C LEU A 70 -2.41 -11.65 7.40
N ALA A 71 -1.27 -11.41 6.74
CA ALA A 71 -0.60 -12.43 5.94
C ALA A 71 0.51 -13.10 6.78
N VAL A 72 0.63 -14.42 6.70
CA VAL A 72 1.60 -15.19 7.49
C VAL A 72 2.29 -16.24 6.61
N ASP A 73 3.62 -16.19 6.56
CA ASP A 73 4.47 -17.26 6.04
C ASP A 73 5.24 -17.90 7.20
N LEU A 74 4.70 -19.00 7.72
CA LEU A 74 5.25 -19.80 8.81
C LEU A 74 6.63 -20.41 8.47
N GLY A 75 7.04 -20.41 7.20
CA GLY A 75 8.37 -20.81 6.75
C GLY A 75 9.38 -19.66 6.69
N ALA A 76 8.93 -18.40 6.78
CA ALA A 76 9.77 -17.20 6.77
C ALA A 76 9.87 -16.52 8.16
N LEU A 77 9.16 -17.04 9.17
CA LEU A 77 9.33 -16.63 10.57
C LEU A 77 10.76 -16.93 11.07
N PRO A 78 11.35 -16.10 11.96
CA PRO A 78 12.64 -16.38 12.57
C PRO A 78 12.63 -17.70 13.35
N GLU A 79 13.70 -18.51 13.29
CA GLU A 79 13.75 -19.88 13.87
C GLU A 79 13.42 -19.97 15.37
N ALA A 80 13.64 -18.90 16.13
CA ALA A 80 13.27 -18.83 17.56
C ALA A 80 11.75 -18.76 17.79
N THR A 81 10.96 -18.48 16.77
CA THR A 81 9.49 -18.37 16.83
C THR A 81 8.86 -19.74 16.93
N HIS A 82 8.18 -19.99 18.03
CA HIS A 82 7.41 -21.23 18.24
C HIS A 82 5.91 -20.95 18.36
N ARG A 83 5.51 -19.69 18.59
CA ARG A 83 4.13 -19.23 18.68
C ARG A 83 3.94 -17.90 17.95
N VAL A 84 2.76 -17.71 17.37
CA VAL A 84 2.27 -16.43 16.84
C VAL A 84 0.90 -16.17 17.46
N HIS A 85 0.76 -15.12 18.27
CA HIS A 85 -0.52 -14.75 18.86
C HIS A 85 -1.17 -13.63 18.04
N VAL A 86 -2.41 -13.83 17.60
CA VAL A 86 -3.19 -12.80 16.90
C VAL A 86 -3.92 -11.95 17.93
N LEU A 87 -3.68 -10.64 17.90
CA LEU A 87 -4.16 -9.69 18.88
C LEU A 87 -5.22 -8.77 18.29
N LEU A 88 -6.26 -8.48 19.08
CA LEU A 88 -7.23 -7.42 18.81
C LEU A 88 -7.33 -6.48 20.01
N ALA A 89 -7.46 -5.18 19.76
CA ALA A 89 -7.70 -4.17 20.78
C ALA A 89 -8.65 -3.08 20.28
N LEU A 90 -9.37 -2.42 21.18
CA LEU A 90 -10.19 -1.27 20.82
C LEU A 90 -9.32 0.01 20.76
N PRO A 91 -9.54 0.92 19.79
CA PRO A 91 -8.85 2.21 19.74
C PRO A 91 -9.20 3.09 20.95
N VAL A 92 -8.20 3.72 21.57
CA VAL A 92 -8.40 4.66 22.68
C VAL A 92 -8.67 6.07 22.12
N ALA A 93 -9.85 6.22 21.51
CA ALA A 93 -10.27 7.46 20.84
C ALA A 93 -11.72 7.85 21.18
N THR A 94 -12.00 9.14 21.18
CA THR A 94 -13.33 9.69 21.53
C THR A 94 -14.39 9.22 20.53
N GLY A 95 -15.49 8.66 21.04
CA GLY A 95 -16.59 8.12 20.22
C GLY A 95 -16.49 6.62 19.92
N PHE A 96 -15.36 5.97 20.21
CA PHE A 96 -15.20 4.52 20.06
C PHE A 96 -15.67 3.73 21.29
N PRO A 97 -16.10 2.47 21.13
CA PRO A 97 -16.44 1.59 22.25
C PRO A 97 -15.22 1.31 23.13
N THR A 98 -15.39 1.39 24.46
CA THR A 98 -14.30 1.16 25.43
C THR A 98 -14.14 -0.29 25.89
N ARG A 99 -15.05 -1.19 25.51
CA ARG A 99 -15.04 -2.62 25.86
C ARG A 99 -15.76 -3.48 24.82
N PHE A 100 -15.32 -4.72 24.64
CA PHE A 100 -15.86 -5.63 23.64
C PHE A 100 -17.31 -6.08 23.91
N GLY A 101 -17.77 -6.07 25.17
CA GLY A 101 -19.19 -6.31 25.50
C GLY A 101 -20.17 -5.26 25.01
N ALA A 102 -19.69 -4.16 24.41
CA ALA A 102 -20.51 -3.12 23.80
C ALA A 102 -20.62 -3.23 22.26
N VAL A 103 -19.99 -4.23 21.64
CA VAL A 103 -19.99 -4.43 20.17
C VAL A 103 -20.43 -5.85 19.79
N ALA A 104 -20.68 -6.08 18.50
CA ALA A 104 -20.82 -7.44 17.98
C ALA A 104 -19.52 -8.22 18.17
N ALA A 105 -19.61 -9.49 18.60
CA ALA A 105 -18.46 -10.35 18.83
C ALA A 105 -17.61 -10.47 17.55
N PRO A 106 -16.30 -10.17 17.58
CA PRO A 106 -15.44 -10.33 16.41
C PRO A 106 -15.40 -11.77 15.91
N PHE A 107 -15.23 -11.92 14.60
CA PHE A 107 -15.04 -13.19 13.92
C PHE A 107 -13.62 -13.25 13.34
N ALA A 108 -12.98 -14.41 13.39
CA ALA A 108 -11.68 -14.66 12.79
C ALA A 108 -11.71 -15.94 11.95
N ALA A 109 -11.22 -15.85 10.71
CA ALA A 109 -11.07 -16.96 9.78
C ALA A 109 -9.60 -17.10 9.37
N VAL A 110 -9.05 -18.29 9.53
CA VAL A 110 -7.76 -18.69 8.96
C VAL A 110 -8.03 -19.31 7.60
N THR A 111 -7.48 -18.73 6.54
CA THR A 111 -7.64 -19.22 5.16
C THR A 111 -6.31 -19.62 4.55
N ALA A 112 -6.36 -20.49 3.54
CA ALA A 112 -5.29 -20.62 2.56
C ALA A 112 -5.24 -19.37 1.66
N LEU A 113 -4.18 -19.24 0.86
CA LEU A 113 -4.00 -18.11 -0.08
C LEU A 113 -5.04 -18.10 -1.22
N ASP A 114 -5.65 -19.26 -1.53
CA ASP A 114 -6.78 -19.38 -2.47
C ASP A 114 -8.13 -18.95 -1.85
N GLY A 115 -8.11 -18.40 -0.63
CA GLY A 115 -9.28 -18.02 0.15
C GLY A 115 -10.03 -19.18 0.81
N ALA A 116 -9.59 -20.44 0.64
CA ALA A 116 -10.28 -21.57 1.25
C ALA A 116 -10.11 -21.57 2.77
N GLU A 117 -11.23 -21.54 3.51
CA GLU A 117 -11.19 -21.51 4.97
C GLU A 117 -10.65 -22.84 5.55
N ILE A 118 -9.59 -22.70 6.36
CA ILE A 118 -8.96 -23.79 7.11
C ILE A 118 -9.67 -23.94 8.47
N ALA A 119 -9.85 -22.84 9.18
CA ALA A 119 -10.51 -22.81 10.49
C ALA A 119 -11.17 -21.45 10.79
N THR A 120 -12.27 -21.44 11.53
CA THR A 120 -13.04 -20.24 11.87
C THR A 120 -13.35 -20.16 13.37
N PHE A 121 -13.48 -18.96 13.93
CA PHE A 121 -13.73 -18.73 15.36
C PHE A 121 -14.47 -17.41 15.62
N THR A 122 -15.57 -17.47 16.36
CA THR A 122 -16.30 -16.29 16.85
C THR A 122 -15.91 -15.99 18.31
N LEU A 123 -15.38 -14.80 18.57
CA LEU A 123 -14.84 -14.35 19.87
C LEU A 123 -15.96 -13.99 20.86
N THR A 124 -16.76 -15.00 21.22
CA THR A 124 -17.85 -14.88 22.20
C THR A 124 -17.33 -14.86 23.65
N GLY A 125 -18.11 -14.25 24.56
CA GLY A 125 -17.82 -14.25 25.99
C GLY A 125 -16.88 -13.14 26.48
N LEU A 126 -16.74 -12.05 25.71
CA LEU A 126 -16.10 -10.80 26.13
C LEU A 126 -17.16 -9.84 26.70
N ASP A 127 -16.84 -9.11 27.77
CA ASP A 127 -17.70 -8.11 28.40
C ASP A 127 -16.91 -6.81 28.71
N ALA A 128 -16.09 -6.84 29.75
CA ALA A 128 -15.34 -5.68 30.26
C ALA A 128 -13.97 -5.50 29.59
N GLU A 129 -13.57 -6.46 28.76
CA GLU A 129 -12.26 -6.54 28.14
C GLU A 129 -12.13 -5.57 26.95
N SER A 130 -10.94 -4.95 26.80
CA SER A 130 -10.63 -3.95 25.77
C SER A 130 -9.49 -4.39 24.83
N ALA A 131 -8.81 -5.49 25.14
CA ALA A 131 -7.96 -6.26 24.22
C ALA A 131 -8.23 -7.76 24.36
N VAL A 132 -7.89 -8.55 23.35
CA VAL A 132 -8.10 -10.00 23.31
C VAL A 132 -7.06 -10.71 22.43
N VAL A 133 -6.50 -11.82 22.91
CA VAL A 133 -5.81 -12.80 22.06
C VAL A 133 -6.86 -13.63 21.35
N ALA A 134 -7.01 -13.44 20.04
CA ALA A 134 -7.99 -14.12 19.21
C ALA A 134 -7.58 -15.58 18.96
N LEU A 135 -6.40 -15.75 18.36
CA LEU A 135 -5.86 -17.03 17.89
C LEU A 135 -4.40 -17.19 18.34
N GLU A 136 -3.96 -18.43 18.47
CA GLU A 136 -2.56 -18.82 18.66
C GLU A 136 -2.19 -19.81 17.54
N LEU A 137 -1.25 -19.44 16.67
CA LEU A 137 -0.55 -20.41 15.83
C LEU A 137 0.63 -20.93 16.65
N TYR A 138 0.84 -22.25 16.73
CA TYR A 138 1.95 -22.84 17.49
C TYR A 138 2.54 -24.05 16.79
N ARG A 139 3.86 -24.20 16.90
CA ARG A 139 4.61 -25.35 16.38
C ARG A 139 4.52 -26.53 17.36
N ARG A 140 4.33 -27.75 16.85
CA ARG A 140 4.36 -29.00 17.64
C ARG A 140 5.07 -30.10 16.83
N GLY A 141 6.36 -30.29 17.10
CA GLY A 141 7.24 -31.01 16.16
C GLY A 141 7.44 -30.16 14.92
N ASP A 142 7.39 -30.75 13.73
CA ASP A 142 7.58 -30.04 12.46
C ASP A 142 6.26 -29.58 11.80
N ALA A 143 5.14 -29.68 12.52
CA ALA A 143 3.84 -29.20 12.08
C ALA A 143 3.38 -27.99 12.90
N TRP A 144 2.79 -27.01 12.23
CA TRP A 144 2.08 -25.89 12.84
C TRP A 144 0.59 -26.20 13.05
N LYS A 145 0.01 -25.62 14.09
CA LYS A 145 -1.41 -25.75 14.44
C LYS A 145 -1.98 -24.39 14.85
N VAL A 146 -3.25 -24.14 14.55
CA VAL A 146 -4.02 -23.01 15.12
C VAL A 146 -4.78 -23.47 16.36
N ARG A 147 -4.93 -22.60 17.35
CA ARG A 147 -5.84 -22.70 18.50
C ARG A 147 -6.71 -21.45 18.60
N ALA A 148 -8.00 -21.63 18.87
CA ALA A 148 -8.89 -20.55 19.27
C ALA A 148 -8.67 -20.19 20.74
N VAL A 149 -8.27 -18.96 21.05
CA VAL A 149 -7.83 -18.57 22.41
C VAL A 149 -8.89 -17.76 23.15
N GLY A 150 -9.40 -16.70 22.53
CA GLY A 150 -10.45 -15.84 23.10
C GLY A 150 -10.15 -15.28 24.49
N GLN A 151 -8.87 -15.03 24.81
CA GLN A 151 -8.45 -14.52 26.12
C GLN A 151 -8.45 -13.00 26.11
N GLY A 152 -9.47 -12.39 26.72
CA GLY A 152 -9.60 -10.94 26.86
C GLY A 152 -8.89 -10.40 28.10
N TYR A 153 -8.55 -9.11 28.03
CA TYR A 153 -7.82 -8.33 29.04
C TYR A 153 -8.56 -7.02 29.33
N ALA A 154 -8.75 -6.69 30.61
CA ALA A 154 -9.51 -5.51 31.03
C ALA A 154 -8.64 -4.25 31.07
N GLY A 155 -7.36 -4.40 31.43
CA GLY A 155 -6.32 -3.38 31.27
C GLY A 155 -5.83 -3.21 29.83
N GLY A 156 -6.51 -3.84 28.87
CA GLY A 156 -6.29 -3.66 27.44
C GLY A 156 -4.94 -4.18 26.96
N LEU A 157 -4.42 -3.56 25.90
CA LEU A 157 -3.26 -4.05 25.16
C LEU A 157 -1.97 -4.05 26.00
N ALA A 158 -1.84 -3.13 26.97
CA ALA A 158 -0.69 -3.10 27.87
C ALA A 158 -0.71 -4.27 28.87
N GLU A 159 -1.88 -4.64 29.41
CA GLU A 159 -2.01 -5.84 30.26
C GLU A 159 -1.70 -7.12 29.47
N LEU A 160 -2.21 -7.21 28.23
CA LEU A 160 -1.96 -8.32 27.31
C LEU A 160 -0.48 -8.50 26.99
N LEU A 161 0.21 -7.43 26.56
CA LEU A 161 1.63 -7.49 26.21
C LEU A 161 2.51 -7.78 27.43
N ALA A 162 2.14 -7.31 28.63
CA ALA A 162 2.85 -7.62 29.87
C ALA A 162 2.66 -9.10 30.30
N ASP A 163 1.48 -9.69 30.09
CA ASP A 163 1.21 -11.12 30.31
C ASP A 163 2.05 -12.02 29.37
N GLN A 164 2.39 -11.51 28.18
CA GLN A 164 3.35 -12.14 27.25
C GLN A 164 4.83 -11.86 27.59
N GLY A 165 5.12 -11.21 28.71
CA GLY A 165 6.47 -10.96 29.22
C GLY A 165 7.19 -9.73 28.65
N LEU A 166 6.54 -8.92 27.82
CA LEU A 166 7.16 -7.74 27.21
C LEU A 166 7.31 -6.61 28.25
N ALA A 167 8.55 -6.29 28.65
CA ALA A 167 8.83 -5.26 29.65
C ALA A 167 8.33 -3.85 29.24
N GLN A 168 8.43 -3.52 27.94
CA GLN A 168 8.03 -2.24 27.36
C GLN A 168 6.52 -2.18 26.99
N ALA A 169 5.68 -3.07 27.52
CA ALA A 169 4.27 -3.21 27.13
C ALA A 169 3.46 -1.89 27.13
N HIS A 170 3.67 -1.03 28.13
CA HIS A 170 3.00 0.28 28.20
C HIS A 170 3.51 1.27 27.14
N GLU A 171 4.82 1.31 26.90
CA GLU A 171 5.46 2.20 25.93
C GLU A 171 5.05 1.81 24.51
N LEU A 172 5.11 0.51 24.19
CA LEU A 172 4.66 0.00 22.89
C LEU A 172 3.15 0.19 22.70
N THR A 173 2.33 0.03 23.75
CA THR A 173 0.89 0.33 23.68
C THR A 173 0.64 1.81 23.35
N ALA A 174 1.42 2.74 23.90
CA ALA A 174 1.33 4.15 23.56
C ALA A 174 1.68 4.38 22.07
N VAL A 175 2.78 3.80 21.57
CA VAL A 175 3.17 3.87 20.15
C VAL A 175 2.09 3.27 19.22
N ILE A 176 1.44 2.17 19.62
CA ILE A 176 0.34 1.57 18.87
C ILE A 176 -0.87 2.50 18.80
N GLN A 177 -1.31 3.04 19.93
CA GLN A 177 -2.47 3.93 19.99
C GLN A 177 -2.21 5.29 19.31
N ASP A 178 -0.97 5.78 19.34
CA ASP A 178 -0.51 6.98 18.63
C ASP A 178 -0.46 6.77 17.09
N ALA A 179 0.07 5.63 16.62
CA ALA A 179 0.02 5.26 15.20
C ALA A 179 -1.43 5.11 14.70
N VAL A 180 -2.29 4.46 15.49
CA VAL A 180 -3.73 4.32 15.21
C VAL A 180 -4.45 5.68 15.26
N GLY A 181 -4.08 6.55 16.21
CA GLY A 181 -4.59 7.92 16.32
C GLY A 181 -4.25 8.76 15.09
N ARG A 182 -3.00 8.68 14.58
CA ARG A 182 -2.62 9.27 13.28
C ARG A 182 -3.39 8.67 12.10
N GLY A 183 -3.76 7.39 12.16
CA GLY A 183 -4.65 6.77 11.16
C GLY A 183 -6.04 7.39 11.20
N LEU A 184 -6.70 7.34 12.37
CA LEU A 184 -8.05 7.85 12.60
C LEU A 184 -8.18 9.35 12.34
N ALA A 185 -7.16 10.17 12.67
CA ALA A 185 -7.14 11.60 12.37
C ALA A 185 -7.08 11.87 10.84
N ARG A 186 -6.38 11.02 10.07
CA ARG A 186 -6.42 11.06 8.60
C ARG A 186 -7.73 10.50 8.00
N SER A 187 -8.57 9.86 8.81
CA SER A 187 -9.91 9.37 8.41
C SER A 187 -11.07 10.24 8.89
N VAL A 188 -10.84 11.23 9.77
CA VAL A 188 -11.93 11.99 10.43
C VAL A 188 -11.61 13.49 10.52
N VAL A 189 -12.06 14.24 9.52
CA VAL A 189 -12.52 15.63 9.69
C VAL A 189 -13.88 15.78 9.02
N ALA A 190 -14.95 15.71 9.81
CA ALA A 190 -16.27 16.17 9.41
C ALA A 190 -16.55 17.50 10.13
N PRO A 191 -16.88 18.60 9.41
CA PRO A 191 -17.22 19.86 10.06
C PRO A 191 -18.51 19.71 10.88
N PRO A 192 -18.64 20.36 12.04
CA PRO A 192 -19.81 20.22 12.89
C PRO A 192 -21.08 20.72 12.19
N PRO A 193 -22.23 20.04 12.35
CA PRO A 193 -23.46 20.41 11.67
C PRO A 193 -23.94 21.79 12.13
N ARG A 194 -24.13 22.72 11.19
CA ARG A 194 -24.78 24.00 11.48
C ARG A 194 -26.23 23.74 11.87
N THR A 195 -26.57 23.98 13.13
CA THR A 195 -27.95 23.83 13.64
C THR A 195 -28.89 24.79 12.92
N ALA A 196 -29.79 24.25 12.10
CA ALA A 196 -30.79 25.05 11.40
C ALA A 196 -31.94 25.44 12.36
N ALA A 197 -31.86 26.65 12.91
CA ALA A 197 -32.94 27.29 13.65
C ALA A 197 -32.92 28.82 13.43
N GLU A 198 -34.10 29.38 13.15
CA GLU A 198 -34.45 30.81 13.01
C GLU A 198 -33.75 31.62 11.89
N GLY A 199 -34.56 32.36 11.09
CA GLY A 199 -34.03 33.44 10.23
C GLY A 199 -34.56 33.55 8.79
N ASP A 200 -35.85 33.35 8.50
CA ASP A 200 -36.40 33.75 7.18
C ASP A 200 -36.32 35.27 6.99
N GLY A 201 -36.04 35.73 5.76
CA GLY A 201 -35.53 37.08 5.50
C GLY A 201 -35.50 37.54 4.04
N VAL A 202 -36.40 37.04 3.17
CA VAL A 202 -36.46 37.42 1.74
C VAL A 202 -36.53 38.94 1.54
N ARG A 203 -35.52 39.53 0.88
CA ARG A 203 -35.60 40.87 0.26
C ARG A 203 -34.87 40.96 -1.08
N HIS A 204 -35.63 41.17 -2.15
CA HIS A 204 -35.11 41.58 -3.45
C HIS A 204 -34.30 42.89 -3.37
N ARG A 205 -33.28 43.03 -4.23
CA ARG A 205 -33.13 44.22 -5.09
C ARG A 205 -32.29 43.98 -6.34
N THR A 206 -32.99 44.10 -7.47
CA THR A 206 -32.55 44.29 -8.85
C THR A 206 -31.21 44.99 -9.08
N HIS A 207 -30.39 44.46 -9.99
CA HIS A 207 -29.42 45.23 -10.78
C HIS A 207 -30.13 46.33 -11.62
N PRO A 208 -29.38 47.36 -12.06
CA PRO A 208 -29.13 47.43 -13.51
C PRO A 208 -27.69 47.82 -13.93
N ALA A 209 -27.41 47.48 -15.19
CA ALA A 209 -26.38 47.91 -16.14
C ALA A 209 -25.29 48.94 -15.77
N ARG A 210 -24.07 48.67 -16.26
CA ARG A 210 -23.13 49.70 -16.76
C ARG A 210 -23.41 49.97 -18.25
N GLN A 211 -23.15 51.19 -18.70
CA GLN A 211 -22.99 51.58 -20.11
C GLN A 211 -21.82 52.56 -20.24
N ASP A 212 -21.26 52.66 -21.45
CA ASP A 212 -20.00 53.33 -21.75
C ASP A 212 -20.09 54.87 -21.85
N ALA A 213 -18.98 55.54 -21.56
CA ALA A 213 -18.69 56.88 -22.09
C ALA A 213 -17.17 57.15 -22.13
N VAL A 214 -16.72 57.83 -23.20
CA VAL A 214 -15.30 58.14 -23.49
C VAL A 214 -15.01 59.63 -23.25
N ARG A 215 -13.84 59.99 -22.68
CA ARG A 215 -12.97 61.11 -23.12
C ARG A 215 -11.73 61.40 -22.24
N HIS A 216 -10.61 61.73 -22.90
CA HIS A 216 -9.54 62.62 -22.39
C HIS A 216 -9.93 64.10 -22.62
N PRO A 217 -9.37 65.08 -21.86
CA PRO A 217 -8.01 65.65 -22.06
C PRO A 217 -7.22 65.74 -20.72
N ALA A 218 -6.10 66.45 -20.56
CA ALA A 218 -4.84 66.64 -21.31
C ALA A 218 -4.04 67.81 -20.65
N ALA A 219 -2.69 67.78 -20.67
CA ALA A 219 -1.77 68.87 -20.27
C ALA A 219 -1.73 69.21 -18.74
N ASP A 220 -0.67 69.79 -18.13
CA ASP A 220 0.66 70.16 -18.66
C ASP A 220 1.73 70.35 -17.55
N LEU A 221 3.03 70.11 -17.89
CA LEU A 221 4.27 70.68 -17.27
C LEU A 221 4.54 70.48 -15.75
N THR A 222 5.72 70.72 -15.12
CA THR A 222 7.10 71.18 -15.48
C THR A 222 8.17 70.44 -14.63
N GLY A 223 9.43 70.33 -15.12
CA GLY A 223 10.61 70.59 -14.25
C GLY A 223 11.62 69.46 -13.94
N GLY A 224 12.84 69.59 -14.47
CA GLY A 224 14.11 69.12 -13.83
C GLY A 224 14.90 70.35 -13.32
N PRO A 225 16.26 70.30 -13.13
CA PRO A 225 17.20 69.25 -13.54
C PRO A 225 18.43 68.96 -12.60
N ALA A 226 19.23 67.95 -12.99
CA ALA A 226 20.71 67.83 -12.96
C ALA A 226 21.58 67.84 -11.66
N GLY A 227 22.62 66.99 -11.68
CA GLY A 227 23.78 66.92 -10.75
C GLY A 227 24.22 65.45 -10.52
N HIS A 228 25.21 64.84 -11.18
CA HIS A 228 26.67 65.07 -11.21
C HIS A 228 27.36 64.88 -9.83
N SER A 229 28.49 64.16 -9.68
CA SER A 229 29.37 63.48 -10.67
C SER A 229 30.37 62.49 -10.00
N ASP A 230 30.99 61.62 -10.82
CA ASP A 230 32.30 60.93 -10.68
C ASP A 230 32.62 60.02 -9.46
N GLY A 231 33.51 59.02 -9.56
CA GLY A 231 34.15 58.43 -10.76
C GLY A 231 35.51 57.75 -10.49
N GLY A 232 35.82 56.68 -11.25
CA GLY A 232 37.19 56.11 -11.42
C GLY A 232 37.81 55.33 -10.25
N THR A 233 38.82 54.46 -10.42
CA THR A 233 39.53 53.96 -11.62
C THR A 233 40.18 52.59 -11.31
N THR A 234 40.55 51.82 -12.34
CA THR A 234 41.23 50.51 -12.32
C THR A 234 42.61 50.47 -11.61
N VAL A 235 43.09 49.27 -11.23
CA VAL A 235 44.38 48.66 -11.67
C VAL A 235 44.57 47.22 -11.12
N ASN A 236 45.33 46.40 -11.85
CA ASN A 236 45.83 45.04 -11.54
C ASN A 236 47.27 44.99 -12.12
N PRO A 237 48.32 44.37 -11.52
CA PRO A 237 48.56 42.92 -11.74
C PRO A 237 49.51 42.12 -10.77
N THR A 238 49.41 40.78 -10.82
CA THR A 238 50.48 39.73 -10.81
C THR A 238 51.68 39.64 -9.81
N ALA A 239 51.79 38.43 -9.21
CA ALA A 239 52.95 37.49 -9.21
C ALA A 239 53.99 37.37 -8.06
N GLY A 240 54.26 36.10 -7.68
CA GLY A 240 55.52 35.56 -7.10
C GLY A 240 55.50 35.07 -5.64
N THR A 241 56.28 34.06 -5.16
CA THR A 241 57.06 32.96 -5.82
C THR A 241 57.48 31.89 -4.76
N THR A 242 57.70 30.62 -5.17
CA THR A 242 58.59 29.56 -4.55
C THR A 242 58.36 28.99 -3.13
N GLY A 243 58.51 27.65 -2.98
CA GLY A 243 58.92 27.00 -1.71
C GLY A 243 58.55 25.51 -1.53
N ALA A 244 59.51 24.58 -1.65
CA ALA A 244 59.42 23.12 -1.33
C ALA A 244 60.82 22.44 -1.47
N PRO A 245 61.04 21.15 -1.10
CA PRO A 245 60.50 20.30 -0.02
C PRO A 245 61.69 20.01 0.96
N PRO A 246 62.23 18.78 1.26
CA PRO A 246 61.70 17.42 1.47
C PRO A 246 62.16 16.72 2.79
N GLY A 247 61.74 15.45 3.00
CA GLY A 247 62.32 14.50 3.99
C GLY A 247 61.25 13.85 4.90
N SER A 248 60.72 12.64 4.72
CA SER A 248 61.26 11.27 4.50
C SER A 248 61.41 10.43 5.78
N ALA A 249 60.47 9.52 6.06
CA ALA A 249 60.69 8.29 6.85
C ALA A 249 59.55 7.26 6.70
N ALA A 250 59.92 6.01 6.46
CA ALA A 250 59.16 4.76 6.57
C ALA A 250 60.22 3.62 6.73
N PRO A 251 59.89 2.31 6.88
CA PRO A 251 58.59 1.64 7.01
C PRO A 251 58.55 0.63 8.21
N ALA A 252 57.48 -0.17 8.33
CA ALA A 252 57.56 -1.59 8.72
C ALA A 252 56.21 -2.33 8.54
N ALA A 253 56.27 -3.63 8.21
CA ALA A 253 55.18 -4.59 8.34
C ALA A 253 55.74 -5.91 8.92
N PRO A 254 54.89 -6.77 9.51
CA PRO A 254 54.82 -8.18 9.06
C PRO A 254 53.36 -8.60 8.80
N SER A 255 52.98 -9.26 7.70
CA SER A 255 53.32 -10.60 7.19
C SER A 255 52.44 -11.72 7.74
N ALA A 256 51.80 -12.48 6.86
CA ALA A 256 50.93 -13.61 7.20
C ALA A 256 51.69 -14.91 7.50
N ALA A 257 51.01 -15.86 8.14
CA ALA A 257 51.40 -17.27 8.25
C ALA A 257 50.16 -18.16 8.07
N SER A 258 50.35 -19.39 7.58
CA SER A 258 49.26 -20.29 7.14
C SER A 258 49.56 -21.77 7.44
N ALA A 259 48.55 -22.61 7.18
CA ALA A 259 48.56 -24.08 7.23
C ALA A 259 48.55 -24.76 8.62
N GLY A 260 47.92 -25.95 8.68
CA GLY A 260 47.77 -26.73 9.92
C GLY A 260 46.61 -27.74 9.90
N ALA A 261 46.54 -28.61 8.89
CA ALA A 261 45.56 -29.72 8.86
C ALA A 261 46.08 -30.95 9.63
N SER A 262 45.19 -31.82 10.11
CA SER A 262 45.51 -33.12 10.73
C SER A 262 44.34 -34.10 10.61
N ASP A 263 44.62 -35.41 10.71
CA ASP A 263 43.90 -36.44 9.94
C ASP A 263 43.03 -37.43 10.77
N ARG A 264 42.42 -38.37 10.05
CA ARG A 264 41.38 -39.32 10.45
C ARG A 264 41.81 -40.45 11.42
N GLN A 265 40.98 -40.66 12.45
CA GLN A 265 40.30 -41.92 12.88
C GLN A 265 40.73 -43.25 12.18
N PRO A 266 40.94 -44.38 12.90
CA PRO A 266 39.81 -45.30 13.19
C PRO A 266 39.87 -46.28 14.42
N ALA A 267 38.71 -46.91 14.69
CA ALA A 267 38.46 -48.15 15.48
C ALA A 267 38.69 -48.11 17.01
N ALA A 268 37.93 -48.81 17.89
CA ALA A 268 36.64 -49.55 17.81
C ALA A 268 36.15 -49.81 19.27
N GLY A 269 34.92 -50.26 19.58
CA GLY A 269 33.72 -50.56 18.80
C GLY A 269 32.92 -51.75 19.37
N THR A 270 31.66 -51.55 19.81
CA THR A 270 30.83 -52.57 20.51
C THR A 270 29.38 -52.56 20.01
N VAL A 271 28.70 -53.72 20.02
CA VAL A 271 27.33 -53.96 19.51
C VAL A 271 26.38 -54.36 20.67
N PRO A 272 25.08 -54.00 20.67
CA PRO A 272 24.26 -53.95 21.90
C PRO A 272 23.39 -55.20 22.17
N PRO A 273 22.86 -55.34 23.40
CA PRO A 273 21.76 -56.27 23.73
C PRO A 273 20.39 -55.74 23.28
N ALA A 274 19.39 -56.63 23.25
CA ALA A 274 18.08 -56.40 22.63
C ALA A 274 16.99 -55.82 23.57
N VAL A 275 15.85 -55.45 22.97
CA VAL A 275 14.70 -54.78 23.58
C VAL A 275 13.77 -55.75 24.33
N THR A 276 13.25 -55.30 25.49
CA THR A 276 12.00 -55.79 26.08
C THR A 276 11.10 -54.58 26.33
N PRO A 277 9.81 -54.58 25.91
CA PRO A 277 8.97 -53.37 25.95
C PRO A 277 8.45 -53.05 27.37
N ALA A 278 8.52 -51.77 27.75
CA ALA A 278 7.94 -51.24 28.98
C ALA A 278 6.54 -50.62 28.75
N GLN A 279 5.74 -50.55 29.80
CA GLN A 279 4.33 -50.10 29.75
C GLN A 279 4.18 -48.58 29.53
N PRO A 280 3.07 -48.12 28.92
CA PRO A 280 2.78 -46.70 28.78
C PRO A 280 2.46 -46.03 30.14
N PRO A 281 2.96 -44.79 30.39
CA PRO A 281 2.58 -43.99 31.55
C PRO A 281 1.12 -43.46 31.43
N PRO A 282 0.48 -43.06 32.54
CA PRO A 282 -0.95 -42.79 32.59
C PRO A 282 -1.35 -41.48 31.91
N SER A 283 -2.62 -41.41 31.49
CA SER A 283 -3.25 -40.20 30.94
C SER A 283 -3.28 -39.06 31.97
N SER A 284 -2.69 -37.92 31.63
CA SER A 284 -2.91 -36.67 32.36
C SER A 284 -4.36 -36.22 32.25
N GLY A 285 -4.94 -35.79 33.37
CA GLY A 285 -6.28 -35.19 33.41
C GLY A 285 -6.30 -33.76 32.84
N PRO A 286 -7.49 -33.14 32.77
CA PRO A 286 -7.62 -31.75 32.35
C PRO A 286 -6.82 -30.81 33.28
N VAL A 287 -6.01 -29.94 32.71
CA VAL A 287 -5.28 -28.91 33.46
C VAL A 287 -6.24 -27.74 33.75
N ASP A 288 -6.30 -27.30 35.00
CA ASP A 288 -7.02 -26.09 35.39
C ASP A 288 -6.10 -24.87 35.20
N TYR A 289 -6.53 -23.92 34.36
CA TYR A 289 -5.80 -22.69 34.06
C TYR A 289 -6.32 -21.48 34.89
N SER A 290 -7.09 -21.72 35.97
CA SER A 290 -7.57 -20.70 36.89
C SER A 290 -6.42 -20.06 37.70
N HIS A 291 -6.09 -18.78 37.44
CA HIS A 291 -4.98 -18.11 38.12
C HIS A 291 -5.23 -17.96 39.65
N PRO A 292 -4.26 -18.27 40.56
CA PRO A 292 -4.54 -18.58 41.98
C PRO A 292 -5.07 -17.47 42.89
N ARG A 293 -5.36 -16.26 42.40
CA ARG A 293 -5.73 -15.09 43.21
C ARG A 293 -7.19 -14.60 43.05
N ARG A 294 -7.99 -15.17 42.14
CA ARG A 294 -9.37 -14.73 41.89
C ARG A 294 -10.39 -15.58 42.66
N LYS A 295 -10.98 -15.05 43.74
CA LYS A 295 -12.14 -15.67 44.42
C LYS A 295 -13.35 -15.64 43.47
N LYS A 296 -14.02 -16.79 43.30
CA LYS A 296 -15.25 -16.90 42.49
C LYS A 296 -16.43 -16.30 43.27
N ALA A 297 -17.12 -15.33 42.69
CA ALA A 297 -18.49 -14.97 43.07
C ALA A 297 -19.47 -15.93 42.38
N ALA A 298 -20.61 -16.23 42.99
CA ALA A 298 -21.63 -17.10 42.40
C ALA A 298 -22.42 -16.36 41.31
N ALA A 299 -22.73 -17.06 40.21
CA ALA A 299 -23.55 -16.51 39.14
C ALA A 299 -25.06 -16.51 39.52
N PRO A 300 -25.84 -15.51 39.08
CA PRO A 300 -27.30 -15.54 39.21
C PRO A 300 -27.92 -16.58 38.26
N PRO A 301 -29.16 -17.06 38.53
CA PRO A 301 -29.85 -18.01 37.66
C PRO A 301 -30.26 -17.38 36.32
N PRO A 302 -30.37 -18.17 35.24
CA PRO A 302 -30.72 -17.66 33.91
C PRO A 302 -32.20 -17.25 33.80
N PRO A 303 -32.54 -16.25 32.96
CA PRO A 303 -33.92 -15.89 32.65
C PRO A 303 -34.60 -16.94 31.75
N PRO A 304 -35.95 -17.00 31.72
CA PRO A 304 -36.69 -17.91 30.85
C PRO A 304 -36.55 -17.53 29.36
N PRO A 305 -36.70 -18.50 28.44
CA PRO A 305 -36.53 -18.27 27.01
C PRO A 305 -37.65 -17.40 26.41
N ALA A 306 -37.26 -16.48 25.52
CA ALA A 306 -38.19 -15.64 24.77
C ALA A 306 -38.85 -16.40 23.60
N PRO A 307 -40.07 -16.02 23.18
CA PRO A 307 -40.72 -16.60 22.01
C PRO A 307 -40.00 -16.23 20.69
N PRO A 308 -40.16 -17.02 19.61
CA PRO A 308 -39.46 -16.80 18.36
C PRO A 308 -39.80 -15.45 17.71
N ALA A 309 -38.77 -14.73 17.26
CA ALA A 309 -38.92 -13.40 16.67
C ALA A 309 -39.61 -13.45 15.31
N GLN A 310 -40.60 -12.57 15.11
CA GLN A 310 -41.17 -12.30 13.79
C GLN A 310 -40.21 -11.42 12.98
N SER A 311 -40.08 -11.70 11.69
CA SER A 311 -39.15 -11.00 10.79
C SER A 311 -39.52 -9.53 10.63
N ARG A 312 -38.64 -8.65 11.11
CA ARG A 312 -38.72 -7.20 10.91
C ARG A 312 -38.08 -6.84 9.56
N PRO A 313 -38.72 -6.03 8.69
CA PRO A 313 -38.17 -5.69 7.38
C PRO A 313 -36.93 -4.81 7.48
N ALA A 314 -36.05 -4.95 6.50
CA ALA A 314 -34.85 -4.13 6.30
C ALA A 314 -35.22 -2.68 5.89
N PRO A 315 -34.34 -1.69 6.08
CA PRO A 315 -34.55 -0.34 5.53
C PRO A 315 -34.59 -0.39 3.98
N PRO A 316 -35.35 0.51 3.33
CA PRO A 316 -35.51 0.49 1.88
C PRO A 316 -34.23 0.94 1.15
N SER A 317 -33.86 0.21 0.11
CA SER A 317 -32.96 0.70 -0.93
C SER A 317 -33.59 1.88 -1.67
N GLN A 318 -32.78 2.85 -2.11
CA GLN A 318 -33.28 4.07 -2.78
C GLN A 318 -33.54 3.88 -4.29
N SER A 319 -33.23 2.71 -4.83
CA SER A 319 -33.42 2.35 -6.24
C SER A 319 -34.85 1.86 -6.51
N PRO A 320 -35.58 2.40 -7.50
CA PRO A 320 -36.90 1.89 -7.88
C PRO A 320 -36.83 0.42 -8.29
N PRO A 321 -37.79 -0.44 -7.88
CA PRO A 321 -37.81 -1.84 -8.29
C PRO A 321 -38.06 -1.95 -9.80
N GLY A 322 -37.04 -2.35 -10.55
CA GLY A 322 -37.13 -2.62 -11.98
C GLY A 322 -38.01 -3.84 -12.30
N PRO A 323 -38.40 -4.03 -13.58
CA PRO A 323 -39.18 -5.19 -13.99
C PRO A 323 -38.42 -6.49 -13.69
N ALA A 324 -39.10 -7.43 -13.02
CA ALA A 324 -38.48 -8.64 -12.51
C ALA A 324 -37.83 -9.48 -13.62
N GLY A 325 -36.58 -9.89 -13.40
CA GLY A 325 -35.80 -10.74 -14.32
C GLY A 325 -34.73 -10.03 -15.14
N GLN A 326 -34.64 -8.69 -15.09
CA GLN A 326 -33.44 -7.98 -15.56
C GLN A 326 -32.40 -7.88 -14.42
N PRO A 327 -31.09 -8.02 -14.69
CA PRO A 327 -30.06 -7.65 -13.72
C PRO A 327 -30.18 -6.16 -13.38
N PRO A 328 -29.79 -5.73 -12.16
CA PRO A 328 -29.73 -4.31 -11.83
C PRO A 328 -28.78 -3.60 -12.81
N ARG A 329 -29.18 -2.43 -13.30
CA ARG A 329 -28.28 -1.59 -14.09
C ARG A 329 -27.21 -1.01 -13.16
N PRO A 330 -25.91 -1.08 -13.50
CA PRO A 330 -24.87 -0.41 -12.74
C PRO A 330 -25.15 1.09 -12.58
N VAL A 331 -24.75 1.63 -11.43
CA VAL A 331 -24.86 3.04 -11.09
C VAL A 331 -23.49 3.50 -10.55
N ALA A 332 -23.07 4.70 -10.93
CA ALA A 332 -21.82 5.26 -10.47
C ALA A 332 -21.89 5.60 -8.97
N GLY A 333 -20.89 5.13 -8.23
CA GLY A 333 -20.81 5.23 -6.78
C GLY A 333 -21.89 4.42 -6.07
N ASP A 334 -22.28 3.22 -6.56
CA ASP A 334 -23.30 2.41 -5.86
C ASP A 334 -22.75 1.67 -4.63
N ALA A 335 -21.45 1.37 -4.61
CA ALA A 335 -20.76 0.73 -3.49
C ALA A 335 -20.94 1.49 -2.14
N ALA A 336 -20.68 0.82 -1.01
CA ALA A 336 -20.78 1.45 0.31
C ALA A 336 -19.69 2.52 0.52
N GLY A 337 -20.02 3.59 1.25
CA GLY A 337 -19.11 4.69 1.59
C GLY A 337 -19.86 5.91 2.13
N TRP A 338 -19.15 6.79 2.83
CA TRP A 338 -19.66 7.99 3.50
C TRP A 338 -19.64 9.23 2.58
N SER A 339 -18.75 9.25 1.58
CA SER A 339 -18.65 10.30 0.55
C SER A 339 -18.75 9.71 -0.86
N MET A 340 -19.02 10.54 -1.88
CA MET A 340 -19.03 10.06 -3.27
C MET A 340 -17.63 9.61 -3.73
N ASP A 341 -16.57 10.29 -3.28
CA ASP A 341 -15.17 9.93 -3.54
C ASP A 341 -14.85 8.53 -3.01
N GLU A 342 -15.33 8.22 -1.80
CA GLU A 342 -15.19 6.90 -1.18
C GLU A 342 -16.01 5.82 -1.90
N ARG A 343 -17.28 6.11 -2.25
CA ARG A 343 -18.14 5.15 -2.98
C ARG A 343 -17.58 4.81 -4.36
N LEU A 344 -17.03 5.79 -5.09
CA LEU A 344 -16.38 5.56 -6.39
C LEU A 344 -15.07 4.76 -6.26
N TYR A 345 -14.23 5.07 -5.26
CA TYR A 345 -13.01 4.30 -4.97
C TYR A 345 -13.34 2.84 -4.61
N ASN A 346 -14.33 2.62 -3.73
CA ASN A 346 -14.75 1.28 -3.31
C ASN A 346 -15.39 0.49 -4.46
N GLN A 347 -16.05 1.15 -5.41
CA GLN A 347 -16.58 0.50 -6.61
C GLN A 347 -15.46 0.10 -7.60
N VAL A 348 -14.49 0.97 -7.86
CA VAL A 348 -13.30 0.64 -8.66
C VAL A 348 -12.52 -0.53 -8.04
N TRP A 349 -12.39 -0.55 -6.71
CA TRP A 349 -11.78 -1.68 -5.99
C TRP A 349 -12.59 -2.97 -6.14
N GLY A 350 -13.92 -2.90 -6.08
CA GLY A 350 -14.81 -4.03 -6.34
C GLY A 350 -14.65 -4.60 -7.76
N MET A 351 -14.62 -3.73 -8.78
CA MET A 351 -14.37 -4.12 -10.17
C MET A 351 -13.00 -4.81 -10.35
N PHE A 352 -11.98 -4.34 -9.64
CA PHE A 352 -10.64 -4.96 -9.63
C PHE A 352 -10.67 -6.38 -9.04
N GLU A 353 -11.30 -6.56 -7.87
CA GLU A 353 -11.42 -7.86 -7.20
C GLU A 353 -12.27 -8.85 -8.01
N ASP A 354 -13.40 -8.41 -8.55
CA ASP A 354 -14.32 -9.27 -9.30
C ASP A 354 -13.73 -9.70 -10.66
N LEU A 355 -12.95 -8.84 -11.32
CA LEU A 355 -12.19 -9.22 -12.52
C LEU A 355 -11.08 -10.23 -12.20
N ALA A 356 -10.31 -10.02 -11.12
CA ALA A 356 -9.30 -10.97 -10.64
C ALA A 356 -9.92 -12.35 -10.37
N ARG A 357 -11.06 -12.37 -9.65
CA ARG A 357 -11.78 -13.59 -9.26
C ARG A 357 -12.40 -14.32 -10.46
N SER A 358 -12.97 -13.60 -11.42
CA SER A 358 -13.56 -14.19 -12.64
C SER A 358 -12.49 -14.78 -13.56
N ALA A 359 -11.35 -14.10 -13.74
CA ALA A 359 -10.21 -14.63 -14.48
C ALA A 359 -9.61 -15.87 -13.78
N ALA A 360 -9.51 -15.87 -12.45
CA ALA A 360 -9.05 -17.04 -11.68
C ALA A 360 -9.98 -18.25 -11.87
N ALA A 361 -11.30 -18.05 -11.71
CA ALA A 361 -12.29 -19.10 -11.90
C ALA A 361 -12.26 -19.70 -13.31
N TYR A 362 -12.05 -18.86 -14.33
CA TYR A 362 -11.87 -19.30 -15.71
C TYR A 362 -10.59 -20.14 -15.87
N ARG A 363 -9.42 -19.61 -15.46
CA ARG A 363 -8.11 -20.30 -15.58
C ARG A 363 -8.16 -21.67 -14.89
N SER A 364 -8.60 -21.74 -13.63
CA SER A 364 -8.74 -23.00 -12.90
C SER A 364 -9.74 -23.99 -13.51
N ALA A 365 -10.77 -23.52 -14.20
CA ALA A 365 -11.71 -24.38 -14.92
C ALA A 365 -11.11 -24.96 -16.21
N VAL A 366 -10.23 -24.21 -16.89
CA VAL A 366 -9.44 -24.71 -18.03
C VAL A 366 -8.43 -25.75 -17.53
N ASP A 367 -7.64 -25.46 -16.50
CA ASP A 367 -6.67 -26.38 -15.91
C ASP A 367 -7.32 -27.71 -15.49
N PHE A 368 -8.51 -27.63 -14.87
CA PHE A 368 -9.31 -28.80 -14.51
C PHE A 368 -9.76 -29.60 -15.74
N ALA A 369 -10.19 -28.94 -16.82
CA ALA A 369 -10.59 -29.59 -18.05
C ALA A 369 -9.41 -30.29 -18.75
N GLU A 370 -8.21 -29.69 -18.72
CA GLU A 370 -6.99 -30.26 -19.30
C GLU A 370 -6.50 -31.46 -18.47
N SER A 371 -6.33 -31.32 -17.15
CA SER A 371 -5.97 -32.45 -16.27
C SER A 371 -7.00 -33.58 -16.35
N ARG A 372 -8.29 -33.25 -16.51
CA ARG A 372 -9.34 -34.27 -16.73
C ARG A 372 -9.18 -35.00 -18.06
N MET A 373 -8.77 -34.31 -19.13
CA MET A 373 -8.46 -34.93 -20.41
C MET A 373 -7.27 -35.87 -20.28
N GLU A 374 -6.15 -35.42 -19.71
CA GLU A 374 -4.93 -36.23 -19.50
C GLU A 374 -5.24 -37.52 -18.73
N GLN A 375 -5.98 -37.40 -17.62
CA GLN A 375 -6.44 -38.54 -16.83
C GLN A 375 -7.35 -39.52 -17.60
N GLU A 376 -8.01 -39.11 -18.68
CA GLU A 376 -8.76 -40.02 -19.56
C GLU A 376 -7.88 -40.60 -20.67
N LEU A 377 -6.93 -39.83 -21.22
CA LEU A 377 -5.93 -40.30 -22.18
C LEU A 377 -5.04 -41.41 -21.59
N ASP A 378 -4.53 -41.24 -20.36
CA ASP A 378 -3.70 -42.23 -19.67
C ASP A 378 -4.45 -43.55 -19.41
N LYS A 379 -5.75 -43.46 -19.09
CA LYS A 379 -6.60 -44.65 -18.93
C LYS A 379 -6.80 -45.38 -20.26
N VAL A 380 -6.87 -44.66 -21.39
CA VAL A 380 -6.88 -45.28 -22.72
C VAL A 380 -5.52 -45.90 -23.05
N LEU A 381 -4.39 -45.24 -22.77
CA LEU A 381 -3.05 -45.77 -23.06
C LEU A 381 -2.68 -47.01 -22.22
N SER A 382 -3.19 -47.10 -21.00
CA SER A 382 -2.90 -48.19 -20.06
C SER A 382 -3.73 -49.47 -20.27
N ASP A 383 -4.94 -49.41 -20.84
CA ASP A 383 -5.69 -50.62 -21.24
C ASP A 383 -5.06 -51.29 -22.48
N PRO A 384 -4.60 -52.55 -22.41
CA PRO A 384 -4.11 -53.26 -23.59
C PRO A 384 -5.15 -53.41 -24.72
N ARG A 385 -6.45 -53.36 -24.41
CA ARG A 385 -7.54 -53.53 -25.39
C ARG A 385 -7.74 -52.32 -26.30
N SER A 386 -7.32 -51.13 -25.89
CA SER A 386 -7.43 -49.91 -26.72
C SER A 386 -6.44 -49.88 -27.90
N ARG A 387 -5.43 -50.76 -27.87
CA ARG A 387 -4.28 -50.77 -28.78
C ARG A 387 -4.54 -51.51 -30.10
N ILE A 388 -5.72 -52.13 -30.25
CA ILE A 388 -6.08 -52.94 -31.42
C ILE A 388 -7.49 -52.53 -31.89
N GLY A 389 -7.54 -51.73 -32.96
CA GLY A 389 -8.77 -51.18 -33.53
C GLY A 389 -9.09 -49.76 -33.06
N GLY A 390 -10.02 -49.09 -33.76
CA GLY A 390 -10.32 -47.66 -33.56
C GLY A 390 -11.05 -47.28 -32.27
N THR A 391 -11.23 -48.21 -31.33
CA THR A 391 -11.84 -47.94 -30.02
C THR A 391 -10.99 -46.98 -29.18
N GLY A 392 -9.66 -47.10 -29.26
CA GLY A 392 -8.73 -46.16 -28.64
C GLY A 392 -8.79 -44.75 -29.25
N ASP A 393 -9.07 -44.64 -30.56
CA ASP A 393 -9.19 -43.35 -31.24
C ASP A 393 -10.47 -42.60 -30.83
N LEU A 394 -11.61 -43.29 -30.87
CA LEU A 394 -12.90 -42.75 -30.42
C LEU A 394 -12.89 -42.32 -28.94
N ALA A 395 -12.16 -43.05 -28.09
CA ALA A 395 -12.01 -42.68 -26.68
C ALA A 395 -11.16 -41.40 -26.49
N ARG A 396 -10.08 -41.24 -27.27
CA ARG A 396 -9.24 -40.02 -27.26
C ARG A 396 -9.95 -38.82 -27.86
N GLU A 397 -10.76 -39.03 -28.90
CA GLU A 397 -11.64 -38.00 -29.47
C GLU A 397 -12.70 -37.55 -28.46
N SER A 398 -13.41 -38.49 -27.82
CA SER A 398 -14.38 -38.18 -26.78
C SER A 398 -13.79 -37.43 -25.58
N ALA A 399 -12.57 -37.75 -25.15
CA ALA A 399 -11.87 -37.03 -24.09
C ALA A 399 -11.61 -35.55 -24.47
N ARG A 400 -11.19 -35.29 -25.72
CA ARG A 400 -11.03 -33.92 -26.25
C ARG A 400 -12.37 -33.18 -26.30
N THR A 401 -13.42 -33.78 -26.87
CA THR A 401 -14.75 -33.15 -26.94
C THR A 401 -15.31 -32.78 -25.55
N LYS A 402 -15.00 -33.56 -24.50
CA LYS A 402 -15.35 -33.20 -23.12
C LYS A 402 -14.58 -31.99 -22.61
N ARG A 403 -13.26 -31.94 -22.82
CA ARG A 403 -12.42 -30.77 -22.47
C ARG A 403 -12.96 -29.53 -23.17
N ASP A 404 -13.13 -29.61 -24.48
CA ASP A 404 -13.53 -28.48 -25.32
C ASP A 404 -14.87 -27.91 -24.84
N ARG A 405 -15.83 -28.78 -24.50
CA ARG A 405 -17.11 -28.39 -23.89
C ARG A 405 -16.97 -27.76 -22.49
N LEU A 406 -16.06 -28.25 -21.65
CA LEU A 406 -15.82 -27.65 -20.32
C LEU A 406 -15.18 -26.25 -20.45
N VAL A 407 -14.23 -26.09 -21.38
CA VAL A 407 -13.61 -24.80 -21.68
C VAL A 407 -14.62 -23.82 -22.28
N GLU A 408 -15.48 -24.26 -23.21
CA GLU A 408 -16.60 -23.47 -23.75
C GLU A 408 -17.56 -23.03 -22.63
N GLN A 409 -17.90 -23.93 -21.69
CA GLN A 409 -18.76 -23.60 -20.55
C GLN A 409 -18.11 -22.63 -19.56
N ALA A 410 -16.81 -22.77 -19.27
CA ALA A 410 -16.06 -21.82 -18.45
C ALA A 410 -15.98 -20.44 -19.13
N ARG A 411 -15.73 -20.43 -20.45
CA ARG A 411 -15.67 -19.20 -21.25
C ARG A 411 -17.00 -18.46 -21.27
N ALA A 412 -18.12 -19.16 -21.41
CA ALA A 412 -19.48 -18.60 -21.36
C ALA A 412 -19.94 -18.13 -19.95
N VAL A 413 -19.15 -18.39 -18.90
CA VAL A 413 -19.27 -17.72 -17.60
C VAL A 413 -18.42 -16.44 -17.62
N LEU A 414 -17.12 -16.54 -17.94
CA LEU A 414 -16.22 -15.39 -18.01
C LEU A 414 -16.76 -14.26 -18.91
N ASP A 415 -17.22 -14.57 -20.12
CA ASP A 415 -17.74 -13.56 -21.06
C ASP A 415 -19.02 -12.86 -20.54
N ARG A 416 -19.76 -13.47 -19.61
CA ARG A 416 -20.90 -12.83 -18.92
C ARG A 416 -20.43 -11.89 -17.83
N ASP A 417 -19.49 -12.33 -17.01
CA ASP A 417 -18.98 -11.56 -15.88
C ASP A 417 -18.20 -10.33 -16.39
N LEU A 418 -17.41 -10.50 -17.47
CA LEU A 418 -16.81 -9.41 -18.23
C LEU A 418 -17.85 -8.44 -18.82
N ALA A 419 -18.98 -8.93 -19.34
CA ALA A 419 -20.04 -8.06 -19.85
C ALA A 419 -20.72 -7.23 -18.75
N GLN A 420 -20.79 -7.75 -17.52
CA GLN A 420 -21.23 -6.96 -16.35
C GLN A 420 -20.20 -5.88 -16.00
N LEU A 421 -18.91 -6.24 -15.90
CA LEU A 421 -17.83 -5.31 -15.55
C LEU A 421 -17.64 -4.19 -16.60
N ILE A 422 -17.84 -4.49 -17.88
CA ILE A 422 -17.87 -3.47 -18.95
C ILE A 422 -19.05 -2.51 -18.75
N ALA A 423 -20.26 -3.02 -18.53
CA ALA A 423 -21.45 -2.20 -18.30
C ALA A 423 -21.38 -1.37 -16.99
N GLU A 424 -20.53 -1.77 -16.04
CA GLU A 424 -20.21 -0.99 -14.85
C GLU A 424 -19.17 0.09 -15.16
N SER A 425 -18.09 -0.24 -15.88
CA SER A 425 -17.07 0.72 -16.32
C SER A 425 -17.65 1.85 -17.19
N ASP A 426 -18.56 1.51 -18.11
CA ASP A 426 -19.33 2.45 -18.96
C ASP A 426 -20.10 3.52 -18.15
N VAL A 427 -20.43 3.23 -16.89
CA VAL A 427 -21.16 4.15 -15.99
C VAL A 427 -20.20 4.80 -14.98
N VAL A 428 -19.19 4.08 -14.51
CA VAL A 428 -18.22 4.56 -13.51
C VAL A 428 -17.22 5.57 -14.10
N GLU A 429 -16.53 5.26 -15.21
CA GLU A 429 -15.48 6.14 -15.76
C GLU A 429 -15.99 7.56 -16.05
N PRO A 430 -17.16 7.78 -16.70
CA PRO A 430 -17.68 9.14 -16.94
C PRO A 430 -18.06 9.92 -15.67
N ALA A 431 -18.17 9.25 -14.52
CA ALA A 431 -18.51 9.85 -13.23
C ALA A 431 -17.30 10.06 -12.30
N LEU A 432 -16.10 9.62 -12.70
CA LEU A 432 -14.88 9.77 -11.89
C LEU A 432 -14.49 11.27 -11.74
N PRO A 433 -14.11 11.72 -10.52
CA PRO A 433 -13.53 13.06 -10.33
C PRO A 433 -12.15 13.15 -11.02
N PRO A 434 -11.61 14.35 -11.30
CA PRO A 434 -10.32 14.52 -12.00
C PRO A 434 -9.15 13.72 -11.40
N SER A 435 -9.13 13.54 -10.07
CA SER A 435 -8.16 12.69 -9.37
C SER A 435 -8.19 11.23 -9.84
N PHE A 436 -9.37 10.68 -10.12
CA PHE A 436 -9.56 9.28 -10.52
C PHE A 436 -9.78 9.12 -12.04
N ALA A 437 -10.15 10.17 -12.77
CA ALA A 437 -10.51 10.10 -14.18
C ALA A 437 -9.29 9.99 -15.12
N ARG A 438 -9.44 9.43 -16.34
CA ARG A 438 -8.42 9.52 -17.41
C ARG A 438 -8.19 10.97 -17.87
N TRP A 439 -7.11 11.24 -18.59
CA TRP A 439 -6.73 12.62 -19.03
C TRP A 439 -7.60 13.21 -20.16
N ASP A 440 -8.29 12.35 -20.91
CA ASP A 440 -9.29 12.67 -21.94
C ASP A 440 -10.71 12.83 -21.37
N ASN A 441 -10.92 12.43 -20.12
CA ASN A 441 -12.22 12.50 -19.46
C ASN A 441 -12.74 13.96 -19.37
N PRO A 442 -14.01 14.25 -19.73
CA PRO A 442 -14.59 15.59 -19.70
C PRO A 442 -14.50 16.33 -18.35
N ALA A 443 -14.33 15.62 -17.23
CA ALA A 443 -14.10 16.21 -15.90
C ALA A 443 -12.99 17.27 -15.90
N TRP A 444 -11.95 17.10 -16.71
CA TRP A 444 -10.84 18.06 -16.81
C TRP A 444 -11.20 19.40 -17.48
N HIS A 445 -12.25 19.46 -18.32
CA HIS A 445 -12.69 20.73 -18.91
C HIS A 445 -13.26 21.71 -17.87
N ALA A 446 -13.84 21.17 -16.78
CA ALA A 446 -14.35 21.94 -15.67
C ALA A 446 -13.33 22.09 -14.51
N TYR A 447 -12.10 21.57 -14.67
CA TYR A 447 -11.10 21.50 -13.60
C TYR A 447 -10.90 22.82 -12.86
N ARG A 448 -10.83 22.72 -11.53
CA ARG A 448 -10.42 23.76 -10.58
C ARG A 448 -9.46 23.11 -9.59
N VAL A 449 -8.52 23.90 -9.07
CA VAL A 449 -7.68 23.46 -7.95
C VAL A 449 -8.59 23.13 -6.75
N PRO A 450 -8.47 21.94 -6.15
CA PRO A 450 -9.37 21.53 -5.07
C PRO A 450 -9.10 22.31 -3.78
N MET A 451 -10.09 22.28 -2.88
CA MET A 451 -9.99 22.89 -1.55
C MET A 451 -9.58 21.91 -0.46
N GLU A 452 -9.69 20.60 -0.73
CA GLU A 452 -9.40 19.49 0.17
C GLU A 452 -8.69 18.41 -0.67
N MET A 453 -7.75 17.67 -0.07
CA MET A 453 -7.05 16.57 -0.75
C MET A 453 -8.02 15.39 -0.99
N PRO A 454 -8.14 14.86 -2.23
CA PRO A 454 -9.00 13.72 -2.54
C PRO A 454 -8.42 12.43 -1.95
N MET A 455 -9.26 11.41 -1.77
CA MET A 455 -8.89 10.20 -1.04
C MET A 455 -7.82 9.35 -1.74
N ALA A 456 -7.72 9.48 -3.07
CA ALA A 456 -6.80 8.74 -3.92
C ALA A 456 -6.44 9.51 -5.21
N LEU A 457 -5.53 8.95 -5.99
CA LEU A 457 -5.12 9.43 -7.31
C LEU A 457 -4.94 8.24 -8.26
N ARG A 458 -5.47 8.33 -9.50
CA ARG A 458 -5.15 7.37 -10.56
C ARG A 458 -3.80 7.68 -11.17
N ILE A 459 -2.91 6.69 -11.15
CA ILE A 459 -1.56 6.76 -11.73
C ILE A 459 -1.43 5.96 -13.04
N GLY A 460 -2.25 4.94 -13.25
CA GLY A 460 -2.27 4.13 -14.47
C GLY A 460 -3.59 3.40 -14.64
N ASP A 461 -3.60 2.49 -15.60
CA ASP A 461 -4.69 1.52 -15.81
C ASP A 461 -4.13 0.09 -15.73
N LEU A 462 -4.97 -0.87 -15.34
CA LEU A 462 -4.65 -2.29 -15.29
C LEU A 462 -5.59 -3.07 -16.23
N HIS A 463 -5.08 -4.06 -16.95
CA HIS A 463 -5.92 -5.04 -17.64
C HIS A 463 -5.34 -6.46 -17.57
N LEU A 464 -6.17 -7.45 -17.90
CA LEU A 464 -5.80 -8.87 -18.02
C LEU A 464 -5.89 -9.34 -19.49
N PRO A 465 -5.09 -10.35 -19.91
CA PRO A 465 -5.06 -10.84 -21.28
C PRO A 465 -6.39 -11.45 -21.75
N GLU A 466 -7.26 -11.87 -20.83
CA GLU A 466 -8.64 -12.30 -21.12
C GLU A 466 -9.49 -11.19 -21.77
N ARG A 467 -9.23 -9.92 -21.42
CA ARG A 467 -9.97 -8.75 -21.91
C ARG A 467 -9.12 -7.47 -21.85
N PRO A 468 -8.20 -7.24 -22.81
CA PRO A 468 -7.35 -6.05 -22.84
C PRO A 468 -8.13 -4.73 -22.90
N ASP A 469 -9.30 -4.73 -23.57
CA ASP A 469 -10.17 -3.56 -23.70
C ASP A 469 -10.83 -3.10 -22.36
N LEU A 470 -10.72 -3.88 -21.28
CA LEU A 470 -11.32 -3.59 -19.98
C LEU A 470 -10.26 -3.06 -19.01
N HIS A 471 -10.08 -1.74 -19.05
CA HIS A 471 -9.14 -1.01 -18.20
C HIS A 471 -9.74 -0.76 -16.81
N ILE A 472 -9.05 -1.21 -15.76
CA ILE A 472 -9.36 -0.94 -14.36
C ILE A 472 -8.43 0.19 -13.84
N PRO A 473 -8.95 1.29 -13.28
CA PRO A 473 -8.12 2.38 -12.76
C PRO A 473 -7.15 1.94 -11.64
N LEU A 474 -5.84 2.12 -11.82
CA LEU A 474 -4.87 1.95 -10.73
C LEU A 474 -4.88 3.19 -9.83
N LEU A 475 -5.62 3.11 -8.73
CA LEU A 475 -5.73 4.16 -7.71
C LEU A 475 -4.73 3.93 -6.56
N VAL A 476 -3.95 4.97 -6.22
CA VAL A 476 -3.12 5.01 -4.99
C VAL A 476 -3.71 6.01 -4.00
N ARG A 477 -3.66 5.70 -2.70
CA ARG A 477 -4.12 6.59 -1.62
C ARG A 477 -3.26 7.86 -1.53
N LEU A 478 -3.87 8.96 -1.09
CA LEU A 478 -3.15 10.18 -0.69
C LEU A 478 -3.21 10.37 0.85
N PRO A 479 -2.14 10.89 1.50
CA PRO A 479 -0.82 11.16 0.92
C PRO A 479 -0.11 9.85 0.52
N LEU A 480 0.94 9.94 -0.32
CA LEU A 480 1.52 8.75 -0.95
C LEU A 480 2.24 7.85 0.08
N GLU A 481 1.69 6.66 0.33
CA GLU A 481 2.28 5.68 1.27
C GLU A 481 3.63 5.09 0.81
N ARG A 482 3.96 5.24 -0.47
CA ARG A 482 5.22 4.80 -1.10
C ARG A 482 5.64 5.82 -2.14
N GLY A 483 6.94 6.00 -2.31
CA GLY A 483 7.46 6.67 -3.50
C GLY A 483 7.24 5.84 -4.77
N LEU A 484 7.51 6.43 -5.92
CA LEU A 484 7.35 5.81 -7.23
C LEU A 484 8.72 5.55 -7.87
N TRP A 485 8.85 4.45 -8.61
CA TRP A 485 9.96 4.19 -9.53
C TRP A 485 9.38 3.96 -10.91
N ILE A 486 9.66 4.87 -11.84
CA ILE A 486 9.35 4.70 -13.25
C ILE A 486 10.60 4.13 -13.92
N ASP A 487 10.46 2.92 -14.44
CA ASP A 487 11.54 2.22 -15.11
C ASP A 487 11.96 2.96 -16.39
N SER A 488 13.26 3.16 -16.60
CA SER A 488 13.79 3.71 -17.86
C SER A 488 14.72 2.74 -18.59
N GLY A 489 14.81 1.50 -18.11
CA GLY A 489 15.58 0.42 -18.71
C GLY A 489 14.76 -0.45 -19.66
N ARG A 490 15.44 -1.24 -20.48
CA ARG A 490 14.82 -2.14 -21.47
C ARG A 490 14.31 -3.47 -20.89
N THR A 491 14.42 -3.68 -19.59
CA THR A 491 14.17 -4.96 -18.92
C THR A 491 12.77 -5.04 -18.31
N GLY A 492 11.87 -5.76 -18.99
CA GLY A 492 10.50 -6.04 -18.54
C GLY A 492 9.63 -6.56 -19.69
N SER A 493 9.16 -5.63 -20.51
CA SER A 493 8.22 -5.89 -21.61
C SER A 493 8.91 -6.06 -22.98
N GLU A 494 8.33 -6.89 -23.87
CA GLU A 494 8.71 -6.96 -25.29
C GLU A 494 8.59 -5.59 -25.99
N ALA A 495 7.65 -4.74 -25.54
CA ALA A 495 7.55 -3.35 -25.98
C ALA A 495 8.78 -2.52 -25.58
N ALA A 496 9.27 -2.67 -24.34
CA ALA A 496 10.48 -1.97 -23.88
C ALA A 496 11.73 -2.45 -24.64
N MET A 497 11.85 -3.76 -24.89
CA MET A 497 12.98 -4.35 -25.61
C MET A 497 13.05 -3.92 -27.09
N THR A 498 11.91 -3.68 -27.74
CA THR A 498 11.83 -3.29 -29.15
C THR A 498 11.99 -1.78 -29.39
N MET A 499 11.80 -0.95 -28.35
CA MET A 499 11.89 0.51 -28.46
C MET A 499 13.32 1.04 -28.25
N ASP A 500 13.63 2.18 -28.88
CA ASP A 500 14.90 2.90 -28.74
C ASP A 500 15.12 3.40 -27.31
N THR A 501 16.36 3.34 -26.80
CA THR A 501 16.68 3.68 -25.41
C THR A 501 16.42 5.16 -25.11
N ASP A 502 16.74 6.08 -26.02
CA ASP A 502 16.45 7.50 -25.81
C ASP A 502 14.93 7.76 -25.88
N GLN A 503 14.20 7.01 -26.71
CA GLN A 503 12.74 7.10 -26.76
C GLN A 503 12.10 6.60 -25.44
N LEU A 504 12.61 5.51 -24.89
CA LEU A 504 12.15 4.94 -23.63
C LEU A 504 12.42 5.88 -22.46
N ARG A 505 13.64 6.45 -22.36
CA ARG A 505 13.99 7.47 -21.34
C ARG A 505 13.11 8.73 -21.46
N ARG A 506 12.80 9.18 -22.69
CA ARG A 506 11.82 10.27 -22.92
C ARG A 506 10.43 9.93 -22.38
N GLN A 507 9.87 8.77 -22.73
CA GLN A 507 8.54 8.34 -22.24
C GLN A 507 8.50 8.14 -20.72
N SER A 508 9.61 7.73 -20.11
CA SER A 508 9.76 7.62 -18.66
C SER A 508 9.62 8.98 -17.97
N MET A 509 10.26 10.01 -18.53
CA MET A 509 10.11 11.39 -18.04
C MET A 509 8.76 12.02 -18.37
N ASP A 510 8.16 11.73 -19.53
CA ASP A 510 6.79 12.18 -19.85
C ASP A 510 5.77 11.56 -18.87
N THR A 511 5.97 10.30 -18.49
CA THR A 511 5.17 9.59 -17.46
C THR A 511 5.35 10.24 -16.09
N ALA A 512 6.59 10.54 -15.69
CA ALA A 512 6.89 11.24 -14.44
C ALA A 512 6.25 12.63 -14.38
N VAL A 513 6.31 13.39 -15.48
CA VAL A 513 5.70 14.71 -15.61
C VAL A 513 4.17 14.63 -15.59
N ALA A 514 3.56 13.61 -16.18
CA ALA A 514 2.12 13.36 -16.09
C ALA A 514 1.67 13.05 -14.65
N HIS A 515 2.42 12.21 -13.92
CA HIS A 515 2.12 11.92 -12.51
C HIS A 515 2.36 13.11 -11.59
N ALA A 516 3.45 13.87 -11.79
CA ALA A 516 3.72 15.09 -11.04
C ALA A 516 2.65 16.17 -11.27
N ALA A 517 2.18 16.35 -12.50
CA ALA A 517 1.07 17.26 -12.81
C ALA A 517 -0.27 16.80 -12.23
N ARG A 518 -0.50 15.48 -12.12
CA ARG A 518 -1.66 14.90 -11.43
C ARG A 518 -1.63 15.21 -9.94
N LEU A 519 -0.49 14.98 -9.27
CA LEU A 519 -0.32 15.32 -7.85
C LEU A 519 -0.50 16.82 -7.61
N LEU A 520 0.20 17.67 -8.38
CA LEU A 520 0.02 19.13 -8.37
C LEU A 520 -1.44 19.57 -8.59
N GLY A 521 -2.21 18.82 -9.39
CA GLY A 521 -3.61 19.10 -9.68
C GLY A 521 -4.59 18.54 -8.64
N ALA A 522 -4.19 17.56 -7.84
CA ALA A 522 -5.02 16.88 -6.84
C ALA A 522 -4.90 17.50 -5.44
N TYR A 523 -3.80 18.15 -5.11
CA TYR A 523 -3.63 18.82 -3.82
C TYR A 523 -4.19 20.25 -3.81
N PRO A 524 -4.61 20.77 -2.63
CA PRO A 524 -4.98 22.17 -2.49
C PRO A 524 -3.83 23.13 -2.80
N ALA A 525 -4.19 24.37 -3.14
CA ALA A 525 -3.26 25.37 -3.64
C ALA A 525 -2.12 25.65 -2.65
N GLY A 526 -0.93 25.14 -2.93
CA GLY A 526 0.27 25.35 -2.12
C GLY A 526 0.47 24.32 -0.99
N GLU A 527 -0.38 23.31 -0.85
CA GLU A 527 -0.19 22.19 0.09
C GLU A 527 0.69 21.06 -0.49
N PHE A 528 1.09 21.17 -1.75
CA PHE A 528 2.04 20.26 -2.41
C PHE A 528 3.08 21.06 -3.20
N THR A 529 4.35 20.65 -3.08
CA THR A 529 5.54 21.32 -3.63
C THR A 529 6.41 20.30 -4.38
N VAL A 530 7.00 20.68 -5.52
CA VAL A 530 7.77 19.76 -6.39
C VAL A 530 9.19 20.27 -6.62
N HIS A 531 10.17 19.40 -6.37
CA HIS A 531 11.59 19.57 -6.65
C HIS A 531 12.02 18.59 -7.74
N VAL A 532 13.02 18.96 -8.54
CA VAL A 532 13.55 18.12 -9.62
C VAL A 532 15.06 18.11 -9.59
N ILE A 533 15.65 16.92 -9.68
CA ILE A 533 17.07 16.68 -9.92
C ILE A 533 17.20 16.11 -11.35
N ASP A 534 17.99 16.78 -12.20
CA ASP A 534 18.24 16.41 -13.60
C ASP A 534 19.71 16.77 -13.95
N PRO A 535 20.70 15.99 -13.48
CA PRO A 535 22.07 16.47 -13.38
C PRO A 535 22.76 16.75 -14.72
N ALA A 536 22.49 15.95 -15.77
CA ALA A 536 22.91 16.24 -17.14
C ALA A 536 21.97 17.20 -17.92
N GLY A 537 20.79 17.54 -17.36
CA GLY A 537 19.75 18.30 -18.07
C GLY A 537 19.02 17.51 -19.16
N SER A 538 19.08 16.17 -19.10
CA SER A 538 18.59 15.27 -20.16
C SER A 538 17.06 15.25 -20.26
N ALA A 539 16.35 15.55 -19.17
CA ALA A 539 14.89 15.64 -19.14
C ALA A 539 14.34 17.04 -19.47
N SER A 540 15.19 18.03 -19.75
CA SER A 540 14.81 19.44 -19.99
C SER A 540 13.67 19.67 -21.00
N ALA A 541 13.51 18.80 -22.01
CA ALA A 541 12.39 18.83 -22.94
C ALA A 541 11.07 18.34 -22.33
N ALA A 542 11.08 17.21 -21.62
CA ALA A 542 9.91 16.63 -20.95
C ALA A 542 9.46 17.48 -19.75
N LEU A 543 10.40 18.03 -18.98
CA LEU A 543 10.15 18.92 -17.84
C LEU A 543 9.55 20.29 -18.23
N ALA A 544 9.54 20.63 -19.53
CA ALA A 544 9.11 21.94 -20.01
C ALA A 544 7.71 22.40 -19.55
N PRO A 545 6.67 21.55 -19.39
CA PRO A 545 5.38 21.98 -18.85
C PRO A 545 5.47 22.44 -17.39
N LEU A 546 6.24 21.74 -16.55
CA LEU A 546 6.42 22.09 -15.14
C LEU A 546 7.26 23.38 -14.99
N VAL A 547 8.35 23.49 -15.75
CA VAL A 547 9.24 24.66 -15.73
C VAL A 547 8.52 25.91 -16.26
N LYS A 548 7.84 25.83 -17.41
CA LYS A 548 7.20 27.00 -18.05
C LYS A 548 5.94 27.48 -17.32
N SER A 549 5.25 26.62 -16.56
CA SER A 549 4.10 27.03 -15.76
C SER A 549 4.48 27.62 -14.40
N GLY A 550 5.71 27.39 -13.92
CA GLY A 550 6.19 27.91 -12.63
C GLY A 550 5.67 27.13 -11.43
N VAL A 551 5.44 25.81 -11.57
CA VAL A 551 4.93 24.94 -10.49
C VAL A 551 6.02 24.23 -9.68
N LEU A 552 7.29 24.35 -10.08
CA LEU A 552 8.43 23.83 -9.33
C LEU A 552 8.86 24.81 -8.23
N ALA A 553 9.39 24.29 -7.11
CA ALA A 553 9.96 25.11 -6.04
C ALA A 553 11.20 25.91 -6.50
N SER A 554 11.93 25.35 -7.47
CA SER A 554 13.18 25.86 -8.01
C SER A 554 13.37 25.35 -9.44
N PRO A 555 14.29 25.93 -10.24
CA PRO A 555 14.72 25.33 -11.50
C PRO A 555 15.30 23.93 -11.26
N PRO A 556 15.14 22.97 -12.20
CA PRO A 556 15.72 21.63 -12.07
C PRO A 556 17.22 21.67 -11.74
N ALA A 557 17.61 20.89 -10.73
CA ALA A 557 18.94 20.93 -10.17
C ALA A 557 19.94 20.17 -11.06
N ALA A 558 20.79 20.94 -11.75
CA ALA A 558 21.82 20.44 -12.65
C ALA A 558 23.19 20.29 -11.95
N GLY A 559 23.94 19.25 -12.32
CA GLY A 559 25.25 18.91 -11.76
C GLY A 559 25.25 18.52 -10.27
N ALA A 560 26.35 17.93 -9.81
CA ALA A 560 26.48 17.40 -8.44
C ALA A 560 26.25 18.44 -7.31
N GLN A 561 26.54 19.73 -7.56
CA GLN A 561 26.25 20.80 -6.59
C GLN A 561 24.74 21.07 -6.47
N GLY A 562 23.98 20.95 -7.55
CA GLY A 562 22.52 21.00 -7.52
C GLY A 562 21.94 19.81 -6.75
N VAL A 563 22.40 18.60 -7.07
CA VAL A 563 22.03 17.35 -6.37
C VAL A 563 22.23 17.49 -4.86
N ALA A 564 23.45 17.85 -4.43
CA ALA A 564 23.79 17.99 -3.02
C ALA A 564 22.95 19.05 -2.31
N THR A 565 22.63 20.17 -2.99
CA THR A 565 21.84 21.27 -2.42
C THR A 565 20.39 20.86 -2.16
N VAL A 566 19.73 20.24 -3.15
CA VAL A 566 18.33 19.79 -3.01
C VAL A 566 18.21 18.67 -1.97
N LEU A 567 19.11 17.69 -2.00
CA LEU A 567 19.10 16.60 -1.02
C LEU A 567 19.38 17.10 0.40
N ALA A 568 20.31 18.05 0.59
CA ALA A 568 20.58 18.66 1.90
C ALA A 568 19.35 19.39 2.46
N GLY A 569 18.72 20.27 1.67
CA GLY A 569 17.54 21.01 2.13
C GLY A 569 16.34 20.11 2.46
N LEU A 570 16.13 19.04 1.69
CA LEU A 570 15.09 18.06 1.99
C LEU A 570 15.44 17.17 3.21
N THR A 571 16.70 16.82 3.41
CA THR A 571 17.15 16.10 4.63
C THR A 571 16.92 16.96 5.87
N GLU A 572 17.33 18.24 5.83
CA GLU A 572 17.12 19.20 6.92
C GLU A 572 15.63 19.43 7.22
N ARG A 573 14.77 19.49 6.19
CA ARG A 573 13.31 19.51 6.38
C ARG A 573 12.81 18.26 7.13
N VAL A 574 13.27 17.06 6.73
CA VAL A 574 12.85 15.81 7.37
C VAL A 574 13.28 15.80 8.85
N ASP A 575 14.54 16.11 9.14
CA ASP A 575 15.06 16.18 10.51
C ASP A 575 14.25 17.17 11.38
N LEU A 576 14.03 18.40 10.89
CA LEU A 576 13.30 19.44 11.63
C LEU A 576 11.83 19.06 11.89
N VAL A 577 11.14 18.49 10.90
CA VAL A 577 9.74 18.08 11.05
C VAL A 577 9.60 16.85 11.94
N GLN A 578 10.50 15.85 11.84
CA GLN A 578 10.53 14.73 12.78
C GLN A 578 10.80 15.19 14.21
N MET A 579 11.74 16.13 14.42
CA MET A 579 12.01 16.72 15.74
C MET A 579 10.79 17.45 16.31
N ALA A 580 10.11 18.26 15.49
CA ALA A 580 8.91 18.99 15.91
C ALA A 580 7.76 18.04 16.29
N ILE A 581 7.51 16.99 15.50
CA ILE A 581 6.50 15.96 15.80
C ILE A 581 6.86 15.20 17.08
N ARG A 582 8.11 14.73 17.22
CA ARG A 582 8.58 13.99 18.40
C ARG A 582 8.54 14.82 19.69
N ALA A 583 8.68 16.14 19.59
CA ALA A 583 8.55 17.08 20.70
C ALA A 583 7.09 17.51 20.98
N GLY A 584 6.11 17.13 20.15
CA GLY A 584 4.74 17.63 20.24
C GLY A 584 4.61 19.13 19.94
N ALA A 585 5.56 19.70 19.19
CA ALA A 585 5.77 21.14 19.03
C ALA A 585 5.76 21.58 17.56
N ALA A 586 4.73 21.16 16.81
CA ALA A 586 4.58 21.50 15.38
C ALA A 586 4.56 23.03 15.14
N ASP A 587 3.92 23.80 16.03
CA ASP A 587 3.85 25.27 15.99
C ASP A 587 5.22 25.95 16.23
N ALA A 588 6.24 25.21 16.64
CA ALA A 588 7.60 25.69 16.86
C ALA A 588 8.54 25.47 15.66
N LEU A 589 8.01 24.99 14.52
CA LEU A 589 8.79 24.89 13.28
C LEU A 589 9.32 26.26 12.83
N PRO A 590 10.57 26.36 12.34
CA PRO A 590 11.10 27.62 11.83
C PRO A 590 10.25 28.18 10.68
N PRO A 591 9.96 29.50 10.61
CA PRO A 591 9.05 30.09 9.62
C PRO A 591 9.46 29.96 8.13
N HIS A 592 10.60 29.34 7.84
CA HIS A 592 11.09 29.03 6.49
C HIS A 592 10.88 27.56 6.09
N VAL A 593 10.42 26.70 7.00
CA VAL A 593 10.14 25.29 6.70
C VAL A 593 8.79 25.18 6.00
N ASP A 594 8.80 24.74 4.74
CA ASP A 594 7.56 24.48 3.99
C ASP A 594 6.86 23.23 4.55
N THR A 595 5.70 23.45 5.17
CA THR A 595 4.83 22.40 5.73
C THR A 595 4.03 21.66 4.67
N ALA A 596 4.07 22.09 3.40
CA ALA A 596 3.48 21.35 2.30
C ALA A 596 4.11 19.95 2.15
N GLU A 597 3.34 19.03 1.58
CA GLU A 597 3.83 17.76 1.04
C GLU A 597 4.86 18.02 -0.08
N GLN A 598 5.95 17.27 -0.09
CA GLN A 598 7.05 17.48 -1.03
C GLN A 598 7.20 16.27 -1.96
N LEU A 599 7.35 16.51 -3.27
CA LEU A 599 7.77 15.51 -4.24
C LEU A 599 9.18 15.82 -4.73
N LEU A 600 10.10 14.87 -4.61
CA LEU A 600 11.41 14.91 -5.26
C LEU A 600 11.38 14.01 -6.49
N ILE A 601 11.45 14.60 -7.69
CA ILE A 601 11.68 13.85 -8.94
C ILE A 601 13.19 13.73 -9.14
N VAL A 602 13.69 12.51 -9.33
CA VAL A 602 15.09 12.22 -9.65
C VAL A 602 15.18 11.59 -11.02
N ASN A 603 15.72 12.32 -11.99
CA ASN A 603 16.13 11.81 -13.30
C ASN A 603 17.63 11.47 -13.30
N ASP A 604 18.06 10.70 -14.31
CA ASP A 604 19.47 10.60 -14.74
C ASP A 604 20.41 10.00 -13.66
N PHE A 605 19.85 9.36 -12.63
CA PHE A 605 20.58 8.59 -11.65
C PHE A 605 21.31 7.42 -12.34
N PRO A 606 22.61 7.18 -12.07
CA PRO A 606 23.43 7.75 -10.99
C PRO A 606 24.27 8.99 -11.36
N HIS A 607 24.10 9.60 -12.54
CA HIS A 607 24.94 10.72 -12.96
C HIS A 607 24.82 11.91 -11.99
N GLY A 608 25.97 12.42 -11.52
CA GLY A 608 26.03 13.52 -10.55
C GLY A 608 25.78 13.14 -9.09
N PHE A 609 25.54 11.87 -8.75
CA PHE A 609 25.38 11.39 -7.37
C PHE A 609 26.71 10.85 -6.81
N ASP A 610 27.16 11.39 -5.66
CA ASP A 610 28.23 10.81 -4.85
C ASP A 610 27.66 9.91 -3.73
N ASP A 611 28.53 9.21 -2.99
CA ASP A 611 28.13 8.29 -1.92
C ASP A 611 27.29 8.97 -0.83
N ARG A 612 27.50 10.27 -0.61
CA ARG A 612 26.71 11.09 0.31
C ARG A 612 25.32 11.35 -0.25
N ALA A 613 25.21 11.77 -1.51
CA ALA A 613 23.95 11.97 -2.20
C ALA A 613 23.12 10.68 -2.25
N VAL A 614 23.76 9.53 -2.52
CA VAL A 614 23.10 8.20 -2.45
C VAL A 614 22.61 7.89 -1.03
N THR A 615 23.41 8.18 -0.01
CA THR A 615 23.02 7.98 1.41
C THR A 615 21.84 8.87 1.80
N GLN A 616 21.83 10.13 1.38
CA GLN A 616 20.72 11.07 1.63
C GLN A 616 19.46 10.67 0.83
N LEU A 617 19.60 10.21 -0.42
CA LEU A 617 18.49 9.72 -1.23
C LEU A 617 17.80 8.51 -0.58
N ARG A 618 18.57 7.57 -0.02
CA ARG A 618 18.02 6.45 0.75
C ARG A 618 17.34 6.92 2.03
N TYR A 619 17.94 7.83 2.79
CA TYR A 619 17.32 8.41 3.99
C TYR A 619 15.98 9.10 3.67
N LEU A 620 15.89 9.86 2.56
CA LEU A 620 14.64 10.48 2.12
C LEU A 620 13.58 9.47 1.67
N ALA A 621 13.96 8.28 1.20
CA ALA A 621 13.00 7.22 0.86
C ALA A 621 12.53 6.42 2.09
N ASP A 622 13.43 6.18 3.05
CA ASP A 622 13.14 5.43 4.28
C ASP A 622 12.32 6.28 5.29
N GLU A 623 12.75 7.52 5.55
CA GLU A 623 12.18 8.39 6.60
C GLU A 623 11.25 9.49 6.05
N GLY A 624 11.49 9.97 4.82
CA GLY A 624 10.78 11.11 4.24
C GLY A 624 9.24 10.97 4.19
N PRO A 625 8.65 9.82 3.80
CA PRO A 625 7.21 9.65 3.73
C PRO A 625 6.49 9.81 5.08
N SER A 626 7.19 9.65 6.21
CA SER A 626 6.63 9.87 7.55
C SER A 626 6.30 11.33 7.86
N VAL A 627 6.92 12.26 7.12
CA VAL A 627 6.83 13.73 7.30
C VAL A 627 6.55 14.46 5.98
N GLY A 628 5.98 13.76 5.01
CA GLY A 628 5.56 14.34 3.74
C GLY A 628 6.68 14.74 2.80
N VAL A 629 7.66 13.85 2.61
CA VAL A 629 8.61 13.89 1.49
C VAL A 629 8.52 12.57 0.71
N HIS A 630 8.03 12.65 -0.52
CA HIS A 630 7.86 11.52 -1.43
C HIS A 630 8.91 11.54 -2.54
N LEU A 631 9.43 10.36 -2.89
CA LEU A 631 10.41 10.19 -3.95
C LEU A 631 9.75 9.67 -5.24
N MET A 632 10.16 10.20 -6.39
CA MET A 632 9.84 9.69 -7.72
C MET A 632 11.14 9.49 -8.49
N MET A 633 11.63 8.24 -8.53
CA MET A 633 12.80 7.85 -9.32
C MET A 633 12.40 7.64 -10.78
N VAL A 634 13.18 8.18 -11.70
CA VAL A 634 13.17 7.82 -13.13
C VAL A 634 14.56 7.31 -13.46
N ALA A 635 14.70 5.99 -13.54
CA ALA A 635 16.00 5.33 -13.60
C ALA A 635 15.93 3.91 -14.17
N ASP A 636 17.03 3.50 -14.79
CA ASP A 636 17.32 2.12 -15.18
C ASP A 636 18.00 1.39 -14.00
N ARG A 637 17.51 0.20 -13.65
CA ARG A 637 18.10 -0.61 -12.57
C ARG A 637 19.45 -1.21 -12.96
N GLU A 638 19.73 -1.38 -14.26
CA GLU A 638 21.04 -1.83 -14.74
C GLU A 638 22.09 -0.71 -14.59
N ASP A 639 21.77 0.54 -14.94
CA ASP A 639 22.64 1.71 -14.69
C ASP A 639 22.95 1.87 -13.18
N ALA A 640 21.94 1.66 -12.33
CA ALA A 640 22.08 1.73 -10.88
C ALA A 640 22.89 0.58 -10.25
N SER A 641 23.12 -0.52 -10.98
CA SER A 641 23.74 -1.75 -10.44
C SER A 641 25.18 -1.57 -9.95
N GLY A 642 25.89 -0.51 -10.40
CA GLY A 642 27.24 -0.18 -9.96
C GLY A 642 27.37 0.13 -8.46
N TYR A 643 26.27 0.48 -7.78
CA TYR A 643 26.22 0.69 -6.33
C TYR A 643 25.88 -0.61 -5.55
N GLY A 644 25.74 -1.73 -6.27
CA GLY A 644 25.52 -3.05 -5.70
C GLY A 644 24.19 -3.19 -4.93
N PRO A 645 24.11 -4.12 -3.96
CA PRO A 645 22.86 -4.42 -3.24
C PRO A 645 22.42 -3.30 -2.27
N VAL A 646 23.13 -2.18 -2.20
CA VAL A 646 22.79 -1.04 -1.32
C VAL A 646 21.50 -0.34 -1.74
N LEU A 647 21.17 -0.35 -3.04
CA LEU A 647 19.94 0.23 -3.59
C LEU A 647 18.78 -0.77 -3.67
N ASP A 648 19.03 -2.05 -3.43
CA ASP A 648 18.04 -3.11 -3.51
C ASP A 648 16.89 -2.99 -2.47
N PRO A 649 17.09 -2.39 -1.27
CA PRO A 649 16.00 -1.97 -0.39
C PRO A 649 15.19 -0.78 -0.92
N LEU A 650 15.86 0.22 -1.52
CA LEU A 650 15.22 1.39 -2.13
C LEU A 650 14.27 0.99 -3.26
N TRP A 651 14.72 0.13 -4.18
CA TRP A 651 13.87 -0.36 -5.27
C TRP A 651 12.70 -1.24 -4.80
N ARG A 652 12.73 -1.75 -3.55
CA ARG A 652 11.63 -2.54 -2.94
C ARG A 652 10.65 -1.68 -2.14
N SER A 653 11.03 -0.48 -1.68
CA SER A 653 10.11 0.42 -0.97
C SER A 653 9.27 1.29 -1.92
N LEU A 654 9.77 1.53 -3.13
CA LEU A 654 9.06 2.24 -4.20
C LEU A 654 8.07 1.33 -4.94
N LEU A 655 6.97 1.91 -5.46
CA LEU A 655 6.08 1.26 -6.41
C LEU A 655 6.68 1.36 -7.82
N ARG A 656 7.02 0.21 -8.45
CA ARG A 656 7.42 0.18 -9.86
C ARG A 656 6.23 0.52 -10.76
N LEU A 657 6.51 1.33 -11.78
CA LEU A 657 5.66 1.69 -12.90
C LEU A 657 6.53 1.65 -14.17
N THR A 658 5.91 1.49 -15.34
CA THR A 658 6.63 1.46 -16.62
C THR A 658 6.21 2.59 -17.57
N PRO A 659 7.05 2.95 -18.56
CA PRO A 659 6.75 3.98 -19.57
C PRO A 659 5.94 3.43 -20.76
N VAL A 660 5.71 2.12 -20.78
CA VAL A 660 5.01 1.34 -21.80
C VAL A 660 4.23 0.20 -21.12
N PRO A 661 3.26 -0.44 -21.80
CA PRO A 661 2.56 -1.61 -21.27
C PRO A 661 3.50 -2.75 -20.84
N ASP A 662 3.39 -3.20 -19.59
CA ASP A 662 4.22 -4.26 -19.00
C ASP A 662 3.45 -5.09 -17.96
N GLU A 663 3.56 -6.42 -18.01
CA GLU A 663 2.82 -7.38 -17.18
C GLU A 663 3.62 -7.71 -15.91
N HIS A 664 3.59 -6.81 -14.92
CA HIS A 664 4.49 -6.87 -13.76
C HIS A 664 3.85 -6.56 -12.40
N LEU A 665 2.60 -6.10 -12.35
CA LEU A 665 1.90 -5.83 -11.10
C LEU A 665 1.07 -7.05 -10.71
N ALA A 666 1.40 -7.68 -9.59
CA ALA A 666 0.64 -8.80 -9.04
C ALA A 666 -0.56 -8.30 -8.22
N ASP A 667 -1.75 -8.87 -8.44
CA ASP A 667 -2.90 -8.58 -7.56
C ASP A 667 -2.75 -9.24 -6.18
N PRO A 668 -3.39 -8.69 -5.13
CA PRO A 668 -3.23 -9.18 -3.78
C PRO A 668 -4.07 -10.41 -3.44
N TRP A 669 -4.89 -10.99 -4.33
CA TRP A 669 -5.81 -12.10 -3.99
C TRP A 669 -5.37 -13.43 -4.58
N VAL A 670 -5.06 -13.44 -5.88
CA VAL A 670 -4.70 -14.64 -6.66
C VAL A 670 -3.26 -14.53 -7.16
N GLY A 671 -2.75 -13.31 -7.28
CA GLY A 671 -1.39 -13.07 -7.77
C GLY A 671 -1.28 -13.26 -9.28
N HIS A 672 -2.35 -12.99 -10.04
CA HIS A 672 -2.18 -12.82 -11.49
C HIS A 672 -1.26 -11.61 -11.71
N ALA A 673 -0.40 -11.69 -12.71
CA ALA A 673 0.28 -10.50 -13.20
C ALA A 673 -0.68 -9.72 -14.11
N TRP A 674 -0.73 -8.40 -13.91
CA TRP A 674 -1.57 -7.47 -14.65
C TRP A 674 -0.70 -6.59 -15.53
N THR A 675 -1.19 -6.34 -16.75
CA THR A 675 -0.57 -5.35 -17.63
C THR A 675 -0.90 -3.96 -17.10
N TYR A 676 0.12 -3.23 -16.68
CA TYR A 676 0.03 -1.82 -16.34
C TYR A 676 0.10 -0.98 -17.62
N GLU A 677 -0.82 -0.03 -17.81
CA GLU A 677 -0.80 0.96 -18.89
C GLU A 677 -0.50 2.38 -18.33
N PRO A 678 0.46 3.14 -18.90
CA PRO A 678 0.84 4.46 -18.37
C PRO A 678 -0.18 5.56 -18.69
N LEU A 679 -0.63 6.30 -17.67
CA LEU A 679 -1.65 7.35 -17.84
C LEU A 679 -1.08 8.69 -18.34
N LEU A 680 -0.68 8.70 -19.61
CA LEU A 680 -0.25 9.88 -20.36
C LEU A 680 -1.44 10.72 -20.86
N ALA A 681 -1.19 12.01 -21.13
CA ALA A 681 -2.18 12.88 -21.75
C ALA A 681 -2.28 12.62 -23.27
N PRO A 682 -3.48 12.71 -23.90
CA PRO A 682 -3.63 12.46 -25.34
C PRO A 682 -2.72 13.35 -26.21
N PRO A 683 -2.12 12.83 -27.29
CA PRO A 683 -1.24 13.61 -28.17
C PRO A 683 -1.88 14.91 -28.66
N GLY A 684 -1.21 16.04 -28.43
CA GLY A 684 -1.70 17.39 -28.78
C GLY A 684 -2.69 18.01 -27.79
N SER A 685 -3.09 17.31 -26.72
CA SER A 685 -3.95 17.85 -25.68
C SER A 685 -3.28 18.97 -24.88
N GLN A 686 -4.05 20.00 -24.54
CA GLN A 686 -3.62 21.10 -23.67
C GLN A 686 -4.00 20.87 -22.20
N VAL A 687 -4.58 19.71 -21.84
CA VAL A 687 -5.08 19.42 -20.49
C VAL A 687 -4.02 19.63 -19.40
N LEU A 688 -2.81 19.08 -19.63
CA LEU A 688 -1.66 19.20 -18.75
C LEU A 688 -1.29 20.67 -18.48
N TRP A 689 -1.18 21.46 -19.56
CA TRP A 689 -0.84 22.89 -19.49
C TRP A 689 -1.94 23.70 -18.78
N ASN A 690 -3.21 23.39 -19.03
CA ASN A 690 -4.35 24.08 -18.42
C ASN A 690 -4.46 23.81 -16.91
N VAL A 691 -4.21 22.57 -16.47
CA VAL A 691 -4.17 22.20 -15.05
C VAL A 691 -3.02 22.92 -14.35
N LEU A 692 -1.80 22.78 -14.86
CA LEU A 692 -0.61 23.42 -14.27
C LEU A 692 -0.72 24.96 -14.24
N SER A 693 -1.32 25.57 -15.27
CA SER A 693 -1.57 27.02 -15.30
C SER A 693 -2.58 27.46 -14.24
N GLN A 694 -3.60 26.66 -13.93
CA GLN A 694 -4.54 26.95 -12.84
C GLN A 694 -3.90 26.76 -11.47
N VAL A 695 -3.10 25.72 -11.26
CA VAL A 695 -2.32 25.50 -10.02
C VAL A 695 -1.37 26.68 -9.77
N ALA A 696 -0.61 27.09 -10.79
CA ALA A 696 0.30 28.24 -10.71
C ALA A 696 -0.43 29.59 -10.53
N ALA A 697 -1.68 29.73 -11.01
CA ALA A 697 -2.50 30.90 -10.71
C ALA A 697 -3.01 30.91 -9.27
N ALA A 698 -3.43 29.77 -8.74
CA ALA A 698 -3.94 29.64 -7.38
C ALA A 698 -2.86 29.85 -6.31
N ARG A 699 -1.65 29.30 -6.49
CA ARG A 699 -0.50 29.56 -5.59
C ARG A 699 -0.15 31.05 -5.51
N ARG A 700 -0.03 31.72 -6.67
CA ARG A 700 0.26 33.16 -6.71
C ARG A 700 -0.82 34.01 -6.05
N ALA A 701 -2.09 33.57 -6.06
CA ALA A 701 -3.16 34.24 -5.33
C ALA A 701 -3.06 34.09 -3.80
N LEU A 702 -2.32 33.08 -3.31
CA LEU A 702 -1.97 32.88 -1.90
C LEU A 702 -0.59 33.47 -1.52
N GLY A 703 0.12 34.08 -2.47
CA GLY A 703 1.48 34.60 -2.26
C GLY A 703 2.58 33.53 -2.23
N ARG A 704 2.34 32.36 -2.83
CA ARG A 704 3.32 31.28 -3.07
C ARG A 704 3.66 31.15 -4.56
#